data_AF-A0A2D7WKR8-F1
#
_entry.id   AF-A0A2D7WKR8-F1
#
_cell.length_a   1.000
_cell.length_b   1.000
_cell.length_c   1.000
_cell.angle_alpha   90.00
_cell.angle_beta   90.00
_cell.angle_gamma   90.00
#
_symmetry.space_group_name_H-M   'P 1'
#
loop_
_entity.id
_entity.type
_entity.pdbx_description
1 polymer ?
#
loop_
_entity_poly.entity_id
_entity_poly.type
_entity_poly.pdbx_seq_one_letter_code
_entity_poly.pdbx_strand_id
1 'polypeptide(L)'
;MMGSTKAFAKTLSVLAAAALGLAACSGDSSSSSRSLSYELNSRQFFVEESLGSVQFQGGASLDLSLSIGSSAFRSTDEGNNFFYTLSDRGPTFDCSESQAIIGVANLCGGNAGTVFALPQFAPQIQKWKLSGVGTKLSIEKLETIRISTQNGSDVNGLPNEGSGEVGYDPNGNELGTSANGFDPEALVRLNNGRFWVADEYGPSLVLLESDGRIVRREVPQGRGVDYVAAGYTVSEGFLPGILARRQVDRGISALAVTPDNEFLYFVMEAPLANPSVAAVADSRVVRIVKLALNDDGSIASVDSEYLYRLDTPSQFATKHDGKGALDNGEFVSQSEVRVTEAAAVDVDSLVVVEQARDVSKYYRINLANATSILGSQWDQESTSPSLEEQFLVSDAPFVVKQLGFDSLSMPLPAGIDALGENIEGLALLSSAFVAVVSDNRYGVYDQSSAGARSRISILPLGSFIISSTPPYRPSLDYAESASYQRADAQPDTGAAEIVAVDTTNDQLFVVNAQLGIVEVLDIETPLQPTLLGQLDIAAAATDSGVTLGAINSVAVGTQHVAVAIENSDRQQNGIAALYNLEDLTLAATFEVGAGPDMLTFDLLAQRLLVANEGEPNDDYSIDPEGSVTLIDLTDGVDAAEVTQIGFSEFNAGGARASELPAGVRVFGPGASVAQDLEPEYIGVALNNSKAFVSLQENNAVAVIDFDSKSVSEIFALGTKDFGVKGNELDVNDDGSINFGLWPGVVGMYQPDAIAAYQFAGKNFFVTANEGDARDYSGFSEELRASDLDGVSGPDIDPANPSANAAADDNQLGRLKVSSEAGNTDADNDIEEISAFGARSFAIWDEEGNLVFDSGADLLRVTHALLGNNANDRDTRSDDKGAEPEGLTLIASLGRVYAFIGLERTGGIAVYDVTSPYGVQFVQYVNNRNFAADLQNETGDVGPEGLTGFLKEGVGYIVVGNEVSGNVRIFELDAGNSVSD
;
A
#
# COMPACT_ATOMS: atom_id res chain seq x y z
N MET A 1 -38.30 -13.09 48.39
CA MET A 1 -38.59 -14.38 49.07
C MET A 1 -37.73 -15.44 48.41
N MET A 2 -36.90 -16.13 49.22
CA MET A 2 -36.21 -17.42 48.96
C MET A 2 -35.49 -17.55 47.59
N GLY A 3 -34.16 -17.51 47.46
CA GLY A 3 -33.09 -17.88 48.39
C GLY A 3 -32.39 -19.14 47.88
N SER A 4 -31.12 -19.02 47.48
CA SER A 4 -30.08 -20.05 47.65
C SER A 4 -28.74 -19.56 47.13
N THR A 5 -27.91 -19.12 48.06
CA THR A 5 -26.47 -18.96 47.96
C THR A 5 -25.74 -20.28 47.69
N LYS A 6 -24.62 -20.23 46.96
CA LYS A 6 -23.34 -20.88 47.33
C LYS A 6 -22.21 -20.40 46.41
N ALA A 7 -21.29 -19.64 47.00
CA ALA A 7 -19.94 -19.45 46.53
C ALA A 7 -19.10 -20.71 46.80
N PHE A 8 -18.11 -21.02 45.95
CA PHE A 8 -16.70 -21.20 46.37
C PHE A 8 -15.78 -21.33 45.15
N ALA A 9 -14.56 -20.81 45.33
CA ALA A 9 -13.58 -20.43 44.31
C ALA A 9 -12.58 -21.55 43.91
N LYS A 10 -11.76 -21.20 42.89
CA LYS A 10 -10.47 -21.77 42.45
C LYS A 10 -10.57 -23.14 41.75
N THR A 11 -10.10 -23.33 40.52
CA THR A 11 -8.76 -23.01 39.98
C THR A 11 -8.85 -23.03 38.45
N LEU A 12 -8.40 -21.99 37.74
CA LEU A 12 -8.35 -21.99 36.27
C LEU A 12 -6.93 -22.41 35.84
N SER A 13 -6.82 -23.63 35.34
CA SER A 13 -5.60 -24.13 34.69
C SER A 13 -5.85 -24.13 33.19
N VAL A 14 -5.07 -23.32 32.50
CA VAL A 14 -4.95 -23.24 31.04
C VAL A 14 -4.59 -24.63 30.49
N LEU A 15 -5.36 -25.10 29.52
CA LEU A 15 -4.84 -26.03 28.50
C LEU A 15 -5.63 -25.83 27.20
N ALA A 16 -5.02 -25.09 26.29
CA ALA A 16 -5.38 -25.11 24.88
C ALA A 16 -5.10 -26.50 24.32
N ALA A 17 -6.10 -27.12 23.69
CA ALA A 17 -5.90 -28.31 22.87
C ALA A 17 -6.78 -28.21 21.63
N ALA A 18 -6.10 -28.11 20.48
CA ALA A 18 -6.65 -28.11 19.14
C ALA A 18 -7.66 -29.25 18.93
N ALA A 19 -8.86 -28.90 18.47
CA ALA A 19 -9.87 -29.86 18.05
C ALA A 19 -9.57 -30.34 16.62
N LEU A 20 -8.66 -31.32 16.50
CA LEU A 20 -8.59 -32.21 15.35
C LEU A 20 -9.80 -33.15 15.40
N GLY A 21 -10.80 -32.88 14.57
CA GLY A 21 -11.99 -33.72 14.40
C GLY A 21 -11.68 -35.02 13.66
N LEU A 22 -11.09 -36.00 14.35
CA LEU A 22 -11.06 -37.39 13.92
C LEU A 22 -12.22 -38.13 14.59
N ALA A 23 -13.31 -38.36 13.84
CA ALA A 23 -14.43 -39.18 14.28
C ALA A 23 -14.48 -40.50 13.48
N ALA A 24 -14.07 -41.59 14.14
CA ALA A 24 -14.33 -42.99 13.79
C ALA A 24 -14.30 -43.75 15.13
N CYS A 25 -15.24 -44.57 15.59
CA CYS A 25 -16.44 -45.22 15.07
C CYS A 25 -17.32 -45.58 16.30
N SER A 26 -18.64 -45.59 16.17
CA SER A 26 -19.47 -46.58 16.87
C SER A 26 -20.70 -46.86 16.01
N GLY A 27 -20.95 -48.15 15.76
CA GLY A 27 -21.84 -48.62 14.71
C GLY A 27 -23.33 -48.48 15.04
N ASP A 28 -24.08 -48.09 14.01
CA ASP A 28 -25.37 -48.68 13.72
C ASP A 28 -25.48 -48.88 12.20
N SER A 29 -25.78 -50.12 11.82
CA SER A 29 -25.77 -50.62 10.46
C SER A 29 -27.06 -50.27 9.73
N SER A 30 -27.10 -49.12 9.05
CA SER A 30 -27.84 -48.90 7.78
C SER A 30 -27.82 -47.43 7.35
N SER A 31 -26.69 -46.97 6.84
CA SER A 31 -26.67 -45.80 5.95
C SER A 31 -25.69 -46.07 4.83
N SER A 32 -26.18 -46.01 3.59
CA SER A 32 -25.37 -46.04 2.37
C SER A 32 -24.20 -45.07 2.49
N SER A 33 -22.98 -45.57 2.57
CA SER A 33 -21.75 -44.78 2.44
C SER A 33 -21.74 -44.17 1.03
N ARG A 34 -22.17 -42.92 0.89
CA ARG A 34 -21.89 -42.16 -0.33
C ARG A 34 -20.39 -41.92 -0.35
N SER A 35 -19.63 -42.70 -1.11
CA SER A 35 -18.26 -42.36 -1.43
C SER A 35 -18.27 -41.04 -2.20
N LEU A 36 -17.58 -40.01 -1.71
CA LEU A 36 -17.36 -38.78 -2.46
C LEU A 36 -16.69 -39.14 -3.80
N SER A 37 -17.24 -38.65 -4.90
CA SER A 37 -16.63 -38.84 -6.24
C SER A 37 -15.47 -37.89 -6.50
N TYR A 38 -15.35 -36.82 -5.71
CA TYR A 38 -14.23 -35.89 -5.72
C TYR A 38 -14.04 -35.21 -4.35
N GLU A 39 -12.85 -34.66 -4.11
CA GLU A 39 -12.51 -33.85 -2.94
C GLU A 39 -11.53 -32.74 -3.34
N LEU A 40 -11.93 -31.48 -3.18
CA LEU A 40 -11.06 -30.34 -3.47
C LEU A 40 -9.91 -30.29 -2.45
N ASN A 41 -8.69 -30.17 -2.95
CA ASN A 41 -7.47 -29.99 -2.17
C ASN A 41 -6.46 -29.22 -3.02
N SER A 42 -5.45 -28.63 -2.37
CA SER A 42 -4.40 -27.90 -3.06
C SER A 42 -3.68 -28.82 -4.05
N ARG A 43 -3.76 -28.49 -5.35
CA ARG A 43 -3.23 -29.33 -6.41
C ARG A 43 -2.87 -28.51 -7.64
N GLN A 44 -1.81 -28.90 -8.35
CA GLN A 44 -1.42 -28.27 -9.60
C GLN A 44 -1.47 -29.30 -10.73
N PHE A 45 -2.06 -28.90 -11.85
CA PHE A 45 -2.17 -29.69 -13.07
C PHE A 45 -1.50 -28.96 -14.22
N PHE A 46 -0.97 -29.74 -15.17
CA PHE A 46 -0.38 -29.22 -16.40
C PHE A 46 -1.16 -29.78 -17.57
N VAL A 47 -1.53 -28.90 -18.50
CA VAL A 47 -2.24 -29.26 -19.72
C VAL A 47 -1.28 -29.14 -20.90
N GLU A 48 -1.14 -30.23 -21.65
CA GLU A 48 -0.38 -30.28 -22.89
C GLU A 48 -1.28 -30.87 -23.99
N GLU A 49 -1.73 -30.01 -24.90
CA GLU A 49 -2.47 -30.41 -26.09
C GLU A 49 -1.78 -29.84 -27.31
N SER A 50 -1.22 -30.69 -28.18
CA SER A 50 -0.46 -30.22 -29.35
C SER A 50 -1.38 -29.63 -30.42
N LEU A 51 -1.02 -28.45 -30.93
CA LEU A 51 -1.59 -27.85 -32.14
C LEU A 51 -0.78 -28.21 -33.40
N GLY A 52 0.27 -29.03 -33.26
CA GLY A 52 1.21 -29.39 -34.31
C GLY A 52 2.37 -28.41 -34.46
N SER A 53 3.13 -28.56 -35.54
CA SER A 53 4.31 -27.74 -35.84
C SER A 53 4.06 -26.81 -37.03
N VAL A 54 4.48 -25.55 -36.91
CA VAL A 54 4.43 -24.56 -37.98
C VAL A 54 5.81 -24.33 -38.56
N GLN A 55 5.91 -24.29 -39.89
CA GLN A 55 7.15 -23.96 -40.60
C GLN A 55 7.15 -22.48 -40.99
N PHE A 56 8.26 -21.80 -40.72
CA PHE A 56 8.47 -20.41 -41.06
C PHE A 56 9.41 -20.24 -42.25
N GLN A 57 9.30 -19.10 -42.95
CA GLN A 57 10.27 -18.74 -43.98
C GLN A 57 11.69 -18.73 -43.39
N GLY A 58 12.65 -19.35 -44.09
CA GLY A 58 14.00 -19.57 -43.57
C GLY A 58 14.23 -20.98 -43.01
N GLY A 59 13.19 -21.81 -42.90
CA GLY A 59 13.29 -23.23 -42.55
C GLY A 59 13.23 -23.52 -41.04
N ALA A 60 12.85 -22.53 -40.24
CA ALA A 60 12.59 -22.70 -38.81
C ALA A 60 11.24 -23.40 -38.57
N SER A 61 11.14 -24.13 -37.46
CA SER A 61 9.92 -24.83 -37.05
C SER A 61 9.61 -24.50 -35.60
N LEU A 62 8.33 -24.29 -35.30
CA LEU A 62 7.84 -24.08 -33.94
C LEU A 62 6.78 -25.14 -33.62
N ASP A 63 6.97 -25.87 -32.52
CA ASP A 63 5.95 -26.77 -31.99
C ASP A 63 5.00 -25.97 -31.10
N LEU A 64 3.71 -26.11 -31.37
CA LEU A 64 2.66 -25.36 -30.71
C LEU A 64 1.81 -26.26 -29.82
N SER A 65 1.35 -25.68 -28.72
CA SER A 65 0.39 -26.29 -27.80
C SER A 65 -0.79 -25.36 -27.59
N LEU A 66 -1.96 -25.88 -27.26
CA LEU A 66 -3.14 -25.07 -26.98
C LEU A 66 -2.90 -24.30 -25.69
N SER A 67 -3.11 -22.98 -25.74
CA SER A 67 -3.34 -22.20 -24.52
C SER A 67 -4.79 -22.29 -24.08
N ILE A 68 -5.00 -22.42 -22.77
CA ILE A 68 -6.30 -22.43 -22.11
C ILE A 68 -6.35 -21.36 -21.00
N GLY A 69 -5.44 -20.39 -21.04
CA GLY A 69 -5.14 -19.47 -19.95
C GLY A 69 -5.96 -18.20 -19.90
N SER A 70 -6.50 -17.74 -21.03
CA SER A 70 -7.09 -16.41 -21.21
C SER A 70 -8.39 -16.15 -20.46
N SER A 71 -8.89 -17.11 -19.68
CA SER A 71 -9.85 -16.91 -18.58
C SER A 71 -10.34 -18.25 -18.04
N ALA A 72 -10.85 -18.24 -16.80
CA ALA A 72 -11.50 -19.39 -16.21
C ALA A 72 -12.73 -19.01 -15.40
N PHE A 73 -13.83 -19.77 -15.53
CA PHE A 73 -15.08 -19.47 -14.82
C PHE A 73 -15.79 -20.73 -14.31
N ARG A 74 -16.42 -20.63 -13.13
CA ARG A 74 -17.28 -21.67 -12.56
C ARG A 74 -18.73 -21.24 -12.49
N SER A 75 -19.58 -21.94 -13.25
CA SER A 75 -21.03 -21.70 -13.28
C SER A 75 -21.74 -22.19 -12.01
N THR A 76 -22.68 -21.40 -11.49
CA THR A 76 -23.44 -21.70 -10.25
C THR A 76 -24.55 -22.74 -10.45
N ASP A 77 -25.04 -22.91 -11.67
CA ASP A 77 -25.98 -23.97 -12.07
C ASP A 77 -25.33 -25.38 -12.19
N GLU A 78 -24.00 -25.47 -12.10
CA GLU A 78 -23.24 -26.71 -12.14
C GLU A 78 -22.55 -27.05 -10.80
N GLY A 79 -22.09 -28.30 -10.68
CA GLY A 79 -21.33 -28.73 -9.50
C GLY A 79 -19.98 -28.02 -9.38
N ASN A 80 -19.50 -27.84 -8.15
CA ASN A 80 -18.22 -27.20 -7.80
C ASN A 80 -16.97 -27.87 -8.42
N ASN A 81 -17.15 -29.01 -9.08
CA ASN A 81 -16.13 -29.76 -9.77
C ASN A 81 -16.08 -29.49 -11.29
N PHE A 82 -16.88 -28.55 -11.81
CA PHE A 82 -16.86 -28.15 -13.22
C PHE A 82 -16.45 -26.69 -13.35
N PHE A 83 -15.63 -26.40 -14.35
CA PHE A 83 -15.27 -25.04 -14.72
C PHE A 83 -14.93 -24.98 -16.21
N TYR A 84 -14.91 -23.77 -16.74
CA TYR A 84 -14.66 -23.47 -18.13
C TYR A 84 -13.36 -22.69 -18.26
N THR A 85 -12.63 -22.88 -19.36
CA THR A 85 -11.47 -22.07 -19.73
C THR A 85 -11.62 -21.54 -21.15
N LEU A 86 -10.89 -20.49 -21.49
CA LEU A 86 -10.85 -19.88 -22.81
C LEU A 86 -9.44 -19.94 -23.39
N SER A 87 -9.35 -20.15 -24.69
CA SER A 87 -8.10 -19.93 -25.43
C SER A 87 -8.11 -18.52 -26.05
N ASP A 88 -6.94 -17.90 -26.08
CA ASP A 88 -6.61 -16.63 -26.74
C ASP A 88 -6.84 -16.63 -28.28
N ARG A 89 -6.53 -15.52 -28.98
CA ARG A 89 -6.56 -15.32 -30.45
C ARG A 89 -5.74 -16.34 -31.24
N GLY A 90 -4.76 -16.97 -30.60
CA GLY A 90 -3.92 -18.01 -31.20
C GLY A 90 -2.43 -17.74 -31.00
N PRO A 91 -1.56 -18.61 -31.53
CA PRO A 91 -0.12 -18.48 -31.33
C PRO A 91 0.44 -17.27 -32.11
N THR A 92 0.84 -16.25 -31.36
CA THR A 92 1.42 -15.00 -31.86
C THR A 92 2.76 -14.68 -31.20
N PHE A 93 3.55 -13.83 -31.86
CA PHE A 93 4.71 -13.15 -31.26
C PHE A 93 5.06 -11.88 -32.06
N ASP A 94 5.77 -10.95 -31.44
CA ASP A 94 6.11 -9.68 -32.06
C ASP A 94 7.11 -9.86 -33.21
N CYS A 95 6.96 -9.06 -34.27
CA CYS A 95 7.91 -9.03 -35.38
C CYS A 95 9.35 -8.75 -34.95
N SER A 96 9.55 -7.98 -33.87
CA SER A 96 10.87 -7.72 -33.26
C SER A 96 11.50 -8.95 -32.62
N GLU A 97 10.70 -9.93 -32.20
CA GLU A 97 11.15 -11.13 -31.49
C GLU A 97 11.41 -12.31 -32.42
N SER A 98 11.16 -12.18 -33.73
CA SER A 98 11.28 -13.27 -34.70
C SER A 98 12.67 -13.93 -34.70
N GLN A 99 13.74 -13.16 -34.47
CA GLN A 99 15.08 -13.73 -34.35
C GLN A 99 15.27 -14.56 -33.08
N ALA A 100 14.69 -14.13 -31.96
CA ALA A 100 14.84 -14.81 -30.67
C ALA A 100 14.02 -16.12 -30.63
N ILE A 101 12.80 -16.09 -31.16
CA ILE A 101 11.84 -17.19 -31.06
C ILE A 101 12.10 -18.25 -32.12
N ILE A 102 12.23 -17.85 -33.39
CA ILE A 102 12.34 -18.79 -34.52
C ILE A 102 13.70 -18.74 -35.22
N GLY A 103 14.64 -17.91 -34.75
CA GLY A 103 15.97 -17.82 -35.36
C GLY A 103 16.02 -17.10 -36.71
N VAL A 104 14.94 -16.40 -37.10
CA VAL A 104 14.81 -15.71 -38.39
C VAL A 104 14.68 -14.20 -38.15
N ALA A 105 15.74 -13.44 -38.45
CA ALA A 105 15.71 -11.99 -38.37
C ALA A 105 14.82 -11.37 -39.45
N ASN A 106 14.10 -10.31 -39.07
CA ASN A 106 13.32 -9.47 -39.98
C ASN A 106 12.29 -10.27 -40.81
N LEU A 107 11.60 -11.24 -40.20
CA LEU A 107 10.55 -12.00 -40.90
C LEU A 107 9.52 -11.05 -41.54
N CYS A 108 9.13 -10.00 -40.83
CA CYS A 108 8.18 -8.98 -41.28
C CYS A 108 8.81 -7.87 -42.15
N GLY A 109 10.01 -8.10 -42.70
CA GLY A 109 10.72 -7.11 -43.53
C GLY A 109 11.23 -5.88 -42.77
N GLY A 110 11.36 -5.97 -41.44
CA GLY A 110 11.77 -4.87 -40.57
C GLY A 110 10.64 -3.93 -40.15
N ASN A 111 9.39 -4.26 -40.49
CA ASN A 111 8.20 -3.54 -40.02
C ASN A 111 7.77 -4.03 -38.62
N ALA A 112 7.10 -3.15 -37.87
CA ALA A 112 6.42 -3.52 -36.64
C ALA A 112 5.11 -4.29 -36.95
N GLY A 113 4.67 -5.09 -35.99
CA GLY A 113 3.44 -5.90 -36.09
C GLY A 113 3.62 -7.25 -35.42
N THR A 114 2.64 -8.12 -35.65
CA THR A 114 2.52 -9.41 -34.95
C THR A 114 2.54 -10.56 -35.95
N VAL A 115 3.33 -11.58 -35.67
CA VAL A 115 3.38 -12.80 -36.48
C VAL A 115 2.34 -13.79 -35.97
N PHE A 116 1.38 -14.15 -36.81
CA PHE A 116 0.39 -15.18 -36.51
C PHE A 116 0.90 -16.53 -37.03
N ALA A 117 1.33 -17.41 -36.12
CA ALA A 117 1.82 -18.73 -36.51
C ALA A 117 0.70 -19.61 -37.12
N LEU A 118 -0.53 -19.43 -36.63
CA LEU A 118 -1.73 -20.07 -37.16
C LEU A 118 -2.84 -19.03 -37.41
N PRO A 119 -2.79 -18.27 -38.54
CA PRO A 119 -3.76 -17.21 -38.85
C PRO A 119 -5.23 -17.66 -38.88
N GLN A 120 -5.46 -18.95 -39.12
CA GLN A 120 -6.78 -19.59 -39.16
C GLN A 120 -7.23 -20.17 -37.80
N PHE A 121 -6.44 -20.00 -36.73
CA PHE A 121 -6.84 -20.46 -35.41
C PHE A 121 -8.13 -19.77 -34.99
N ALA A 122 -9.07 -20.56 -34.47
CA ALA A 122 -10.36 -20.08 -33.99
C ALA A 122 -10.38 -20.28 -32.48
N PRO A 123 -10.53 -19.19 -31.69
CA PRO A 123 -10.66 -19.29 -30.25
C PRO A 123 -11.80 -20.24 -29.82
N GLN A 124 -11.59 -20.91 -28.71
CA GLN A 124 -12.44 -22.00 -28.23
C GLN A 124 -12.51 -22.04 -26.71
N ILE A 125 -13.66 -22.49 -26.20
CA ILE A 125 -13.91 -22.67 -24.77
C ILE A 125 -13.75 -24.17 -24.44
N GLN A 126 -13.07 -24.51 -23.34
CA GLN A 126 -12.97 -25.89 -22.87
C GLN A 126 -13.74 -26.06 -21.57
N LYS A 127 -14.47 -27.17 -21.46
CA LYS A 127 -15.14 -27.56 -20.22
C LYS A 127 -14.31 -28.63 -19.50
N TRP A 128 -14.04 -28.39 -18.23
CA TRP A 128 -13.25 -29.26 -17.38
C TRP A 128 -14.06 -29.87 -16.25
N LYS A 129 -13.62 -31.05 -15.80
CA LYS A 129 -14.17 -31.73 -14.63
C LYS A 129 -13.06 -32.22 -13.70
N LEU A 130 -13.17 -31.84 -12.43
CA LEU A 130 -12.39 -32.41 -11.34
C LEU A 130 -13.03 -33.71 -10.85
N SER A 131 -12.20 -34.74 -10.64
CA SER A 131 -12.62 -36.06 -10.15
C SER A 131 -11.54 -36.66 -9.25
N GLY A 132 -11.94 -37.59 -8.36
CA GLY A 132 -11.00 -38.28 -7.46
C GLY A 132 -10.78 -37.58 -6.13
N VAL A 133 -10.28 -38.33 -5.15
CA VAL A 133 -10.16 -37.92 -3.74
C VAL A 133 -8.71 -37.96 -3.27
N GLY A 134 -8.36 -37.08 -2.33
CA GLY A 134 -7.00 -36.92 -1.83
C GLY A 134 -5.95 -36.83 -2.95
N THR A 135 -4.94 -37.69 -2.88
CA THR A 135 -3.82 -37.68 -3.84
C THR A 135 -4.17 -38.09 -5.27
N LYS A 136 -5.41 -38.52 -5.51
CA LYS A 136 -5.93 -38.93 -6.83
C LYS A 136 -6.80 -37.88 -7.49
N LEU A 137 -6.88 -36.66 -6.95
CA LEU A 137 -7.56 -35.56 -7.64
C LEU A 137 -6.93 -35.38 -9.03
N SER A 138 -7.78 -35.40 -10.06
CA SER A 138 -7.42 -35.29 -11.46
C SER A 138 -8.38 -34.38 -12.20
N ILE A 139 -7.93 -33.84 -13.33
CA ILE A 139 -8.75 -33.03 -14.24
C ILE A 139 -9.00 -33.78 -15.56
N GLU A 140 -10.22 -33.66 -16.10
CA GLU A 140 -10.65 -34.24 -17.38
C GLU A 140 -11.29 -33.16 -18.27
N LYS A 141 -10.85 -33.05 -19.53
CA LYS A 141 -11.53 -32.22 -20.54
C LYS A 141 -12.76 -32.96 -21.05
N LEU A 142 -13.93 -32.37 -20.88
CA LEU A 142 -15.21 -32.97 -21.30
C LEU A 142 -15.67 -32.51 -22.67
N GLU A 143 -15.43 -31.24 -22.97
CA GLU A 143 -16.00 -30.60 -24.15
C GLU A 143 -15.07 -29.48 -24.65
N THR A 144 -15.06 -29.30 -25.96
CA THR A 144 -14.49 -28.13 -26.64
C THR A 144 -15.61 -27.46 -27.42
N ILE A 145 -15.96 -26.24 -27.02
CA ILE A 145 -16.99 -25.42 -27.66
C ILE A 145 -16.27 -24.45 -28.59
N ARG A 146 -16.60 -24.53 -29.88
CA ARG A 146 -15.98 -23.71 -30.91
C ARG A 146 -16.75 -22.40 -31.08
N ILE A 147 -16.04 -21.28 -31.07
CA ILE A 147 -16.68 -19.98 -31.32
C ILE A 147 -16.89 -19.82 -32.84
N SER A 148 -18.11 -19.44 -33.22
CA SER A 148 -18.49 -19.32 -34.63
C SER A 148 -19.48 -18.19 -34.89
N THR A 149 -19.53 -17.73 -36.12
CA THR A 149 -20.54 -16.77 -36.61
C THR A 149 -21.95 -17.36 -36.58
N GLN A 150 -22.99 -16.55 -36.78
CA GLN A 150 -24.38 -17.01 -36.80
C GLN A 150 -24.66 -18.08 -37.87
N ASN A 151 -23.88 -18.08 -38.96
CA ASN A 151 -23.99 -19.05 -40.05
C ASN A 151 -23.11 -20.31 -39.84
N GLY A 152 -22.41 -20.41 -38.71
CA GLY A 152 -21.55 -21.55 -38.37
C GLY A 152 -20.16 -21.53 -39.02
N SER A 153 -19.77 -20.44 -39.69
CA SER A 153 -18.39 -20.21 -40.09
C SER A 153 -17.54 -19.81 -38.90
N ASP A 154 -16.28 -20.19 -38.89
CA ASP A 154 -15.38 -19.92 -37.77
C ASP A 154 -14.98 -18.45 -37.71
N VAL A 155 -14.78 -17.97 -36.48
CA VAL A 155 -14.00 -16.75 -36.24
C VAL A 155 -12.51 -17.03 -36.39
N ASN A 156 -11.69 -16.00 -36.31
CA ASN A 156 -10.24 -16.12 -36.31
C ASN A 156 -9.62 -15.12 -35.34
N GLY A 157 -8.34 -15.29 -35.01
CA GLY A 157 -7.60 -14.35 -34.17
C GLY A 157 -7.07 -13.10 -34.88
N LEU A 158 -7.43 -12.85 -36.15
CA LEU A 158 -6.81 -11.74 -36.90
C LEU A 158 -7.31 -10.38 -36.39
N PRO A 159 -6.49 -9.31 -36.50
CA PRO A 159 -6.88 -7.97 -36.05
C PRO A 159 -8.15 -7.44 -36.74
N ASN A 160 -9.00 -6.74 -35.99
CA ASN A 160 -10.12 -5.99 -36.56
C ASN A 160 -9.65 -4.71 -37.27
N GLU A 161 -10.51 -4.13 -38.14
CA GLU A 161 -10.24 -2.78 -38.65
C GLU A 161 -10.14 -1.79 -37.48
N GLY A 162 -9.16 -0.89 -37.54
CA GLY A 162 -8.98 0.14 -36.51
C GLY A 162 -8.47 -0.37 -35.16
N SER A 163 -7.97 -1.61 -35.07
CA SER A 163 -7.34 -2.17 -33.85
C SER A 163 -5.99 -1.53 -33.51
N GLY A 164 -5.30 -0.97 -34.53
CA GLY A 164 -3.95 -0.44 -34.43
C GLY A 164 -2.84 -1.45 -34.69
N GLU A 165 -3.18 -2.72 -34.93
CA GLU A 165 -2.24 -3.83 -35.11
C GLU A 165 -2.15 -4.27 -36.58
N VAL A 166 -0.95 -4.70 -37.02
CA VAL A 166 -0.70 -5.27 -38.34
C VAL A 166 -0.24 -6.72 -38.18
N GLY A 167 -0.97 -7.67 -38.78
CA GLY A 167 -0.65 -9.09 -38.72
C GLY A 167 0.24 -9.56 -39.87
N TYR A 168 1.07 -10.58 -39.62
CA TYR A 168 1.91 -11.25 -40.62
C TYR A 168 1.75 -12.77 -40.57
N ASP A 169 1.81 -13.43 -41.72
CA ASP A 169 1.79 -14.89 -41.82
C ASP A 169 3.18 -15.51 -41.51
N PRO A 170 3.31 -16.84 -41.37
CA PRO A 170 4.59 -17.50 -41.14
C PRO A 170 5.63 -17.31 -42.25
N ASN A 171 5.24 -16.75 -43.40
CA ASN A 171 6.13 -16.41 -44.50
C ASN A 171 6.51 -14.92 -44.54
N GLY A 172 6.12 -14.13 -43.54
CA GLY A 172 6.37 -12.69 -43.50
C GLY A 172 5.48 -11.85 -44.42
N ASN A 173 4.40 -12.42 -44.95
CA ASN A 173 3.43 -11.64 -45.73
C ASN A 173 2.43 -10.96 -44.80
N GLU A 174 2.15 -9.69 -45.05
CA GLU A 174 1.13 -8.94 -44.33
C GLU A 174 -0.26 -9.58 -44.53
N LEU A 175 -0.97 -9.75 -43.42
CA LEU A 175 -2.34 -10.24 -43.36
C LEU A 175 -3.30 -9.06 -43.36
N GLY A 176 -4.45 -9.23 -44.02
CA GLY A 176 -5.54 -8.26 -43.92
C GLY A 176 -6.26 -8.36 -42.57
N THR A 177 -7.04 -7.33 -42.25
CA THR A 177 -7.94 -7.32 -41.09
C THR A 177 -9.15 -8.23 -41.31
N SER A 178 -9.80 -8.61 -40.21
CA SER A 178 -10.97 -9.47 -40.19
C SER A 178 -12.07 -8.87 -39.33
N ALA A 179 -13.25 -8.61 -39.92
CA ALA A 179 -14.43 -8.21 -39.13
C ALA A 179 -14.97 -9.34 -38.22
N ASN A 180 -14.50 -10.58 -38.41
CA ASN A 180 -14.75 -11.71 -37.52
C ASN A 180 -13.51 -12.05 -36.67
N GLY A 181 -12.53 -11.15 -36.63
CA GLY A 181 -11.37 -11.19 -35.75
C GLY A 181 -11.82 -11.13 -34.30
N PHE A 182 -11.22 -11.96 -33.45
CA PHE A 182 -11.62 -12.14 -32.07
C PHE A 182 -10.41 -12.43 -31.19
N ASP A 183 -10.21 -11.57 -30.19
CA ASP A 183 -9.09 -11.60 -29.27
C ASP A 183 -9.58 -11.69 -27.83
N PRO A 184 -9.92 -12.90 -27.36
CA PRO A 184 -10.73 -13.04 -26.17
C PRO A 184 -9.91 -13.17 -24.88
N GLU A 185 -10.22 -12.31 -23.92
CA GLU A 185 -9.46 -12.15 -22.66
C GLU A 185 -10.26 -12.46 -21.39
N ALA A 186 -11.57 -12.64 -21.48
CA ALA A 186 -12.37 -12.97 -20.31
C ALA A 186 -13.65 -13.72 -20.67
N LEU A 187 -14.11 -14.63 -19.81
CA LEU A 187 -15.33 -15.41 -20.03
C LEU A 187 -16.21 -15.52 -18.77
N VAL A 188 -17.53 -15.46 -18.96
CA VAL A 188 -18.50 -15.90 -17.94
C VAL A 188 -19.60 -16.74 -18.59
N ARG A 189 -20.19 -17.65 -17.81
CA ARG A 189 -21.32 -18.46 -18.24
C ARG A 189 -22.57 -18.13 -17.43
N LEU A 190 -23.67 -17.89 -18.14
CA LEU A 190 -24.98 -17.62 -17.54
C LEU A 190 -25.74 -18.92 -17.22
N ASN A 191 -26.68 -18.85 -16.28
CA ASN A 191 -27.53 -19.99 -15.88
C ASN A 191 -28.43 -20.51 -17.02
N ASN A 192 -28.70 -19.69 -18.04
CA ASN A 192 -29.41 -20.12 -19.25
C ASN A 192 -28.51 -20.84 -20.27
N GLY A 193 -27.21 -20.98 -19.96
CA GLY A 193 -26.21 -21.68 -20.75
C GLY A 193 -25.46 -20.84 -21.77
N ARG A 194 -25.83 -19.57 -21.97
CA ARG A 194 -25.09 -18.62 -22.81
C ARG A 194 -23.80 -18.17 -22.15
N PHE A 195 -22.90 -17.59 -22.95
CA PHE A 195 -21.63 -17.03 -22.48
C PHE A 195 -21.52 -15.56 -22.84
N TRP A 196 -20.95 -14.78 -21.95
CA TRP A 196 -20.34 -13.50 -22.32
C TRP A 196 -18.83 -13.70 -22.40
N VAL A 197 -18.24 -13.15 -23.45
CA VAL A 197 -16.79 -13.17 -23.67
C VAL A 197 -16.33 -11.74 -23.96
N ALA A 198 -15.29 -11.27 -23.29
CA ALA A 198 -14.68 -9.99 -23.58
C ALA A 198 -13.70 -10.14 -24.73
N ASP A 199 -13.56 -9.09 -25.52
CA ASP A 199 -12.58 -9.01 -26.60
C ASP A 199 -11.76 -7.74 -26.49
N GLU A 200 -10.45 -7.91 -26.68
CA GLU A 200 -9.44 -6.89 -26.50
C GLU A 200 -9.35 -5.91 -27.68
N TYR A 201 -9.52 -6.36 -28.92
CA TYR A 201 -9.48 -5.49 -30.09
C TYR A 201 -10.48 -4.33 -30.02
N GLY A 202 -11.66 -4.57 -29.44
CA GLY A 202 -12.84 -3.71 -29.58
C GLY A 202 -13.04 -2.54 -28.59
N PRO A 203 -12.38 -2.46 -27.42
CA PRO A 203 -12.75 -3.32 -26.28
C PRO A 203 -14.25 -3.62 -26.29
N SER A 204 -14.63 -4.89 -26.43
CA SER A 204 -16.02 -5.25 -26.74
C SER A 204 -16.51 -6.47 -25.97
N LEU A 205 -17.82 -6.66 -25.91
CA LEU A 205 -18.45 -7.82 -25.27
C LEU A 205 -19.21 -8.65 -26.29
N VAL A 206 -19.03 -9.96 -26.29
CA VAL A 206 -19.64 -10.90 -27.23
C VAL A 206 -20.53 -11.89 -26.49
N LEU A 207 -21.81 -11.90 -26.83
CA LEU A 207 -22.78 -12.87 -26.32
C LEU A 207 -22.80 -14.10 -27.23
N LEU A 208 -22.55 -15.27 -26.66
CA LEU A 208 -22.57 -16.56 -27.35
C LEU A 208 -23.76 -17.41 -26.89
N GLU A 209 -24.32 -18.19 -27.82
CA GLU A 209 -25.15 -19.33 -27.46
C GLU A 209 -24.33 -20.42 -26.76
N SER A 210 -25.02 -21.37 -26.11
CA SER A 210 -24.37 -22.48 -25.39
C SER A 210 -23.48 -23.38 -26.27
N ASP A 211 -23.65 -23.31 -27.60
CA ASP A 211 -22.86 -24.04 -28.59
C ASP A 211 -21.74 -23.21 -29.22
N GLY A 212 -21.50 -21.99 -28.74
CA GLY A 212 -20.42 -21.10 -29.19
C GLY A 212 -20.78 -20.20 -30.38
N ARG A 213 -22.01 -20.26 -30.91
CA ARG A 213 -22.44 -19.32 -31.95
C ARG A 213 -22.62 -17.91 -31.40
N ILE A 214 -22.02 -16.91 -32.05
CA ILE A 214 -22.15 -15.50 -31.68
C ILE A 214 -23.58 -15.03 -31.94
N VAL A 215 -24.25 -14.59 -30.89
CA VAL A 215 -25.55 -13.91 -30.96
C VAL A 215 -25.33 -12.47 -31.38
N ARG A 216 -24.49 -11.74 -30.64
CA ARG A 216 -24.19 -10.33 -30.89
C ARG A 216 -22.87 -9.90 -30.26
N ARG A 217 -22.30 -8.82 -30.79
CA ARG A 217 -21.15 -8.09 -30.24
C ARG A 217 -21.56 -6.66 -29.89
N GLU A 218 -21.24 -6.24 -28.68
CA GLU A 218 -21.43 -4.88 -28.17
C GLU A 218 -20.09 -4.17 -28.25
N VAL A 219 -20.04 -3.06 -28.97
CA VAL A 219 -18.83 -2.26 -29.17
C VAL A 219 -19.03 -0.85 -28.63
N PRO A 220 -17.95 -0.12 -28.30
CA PRO A 220 -18.03 1.28 -27.92
C PRO A 220 -18.76 2.12 -28.98
N GLN A 221 -19.50 3.14 -28.52
CA GLN A 221 -20.20 4.06 -29.41
C GLN A 221 -19.26 4.61 -30.50
N GLY A 222 -19.65 4.45 -31.78
CA GLY A 222 -18.89 4.92 -32.94
C GLY A 222 -17.92 3.89 -33.55
N ARG A 223 -17.79 2.68 -32.98
CA ARG A 223 -16.87 1.63 -33.46
C ARG A 223 -17.52 0.52 -34.28
N GLY A 224 -18.84 0.54 -34.47
CA GLY A 224 -19.57 -0.43 -35.29
C GLY A 224 -19.13 -0.45 -36.75
N VAL A 225 -18.51 0.63 -37.23
CA VAL A 225 -17.93 0.72 -38.58
C VAL A 225 -16.83 -0.30 -38.84
N ASP A 226 -16.11 -0.75 -37.79
CA ASP A 226 -15.00 -1.71 -37.90
C ASP A 226 -15.48 -3.15 -38.14
N TYR A 227 -16.79 -3.38 -37.95
CA TYR A 227 -17.40 -4.71 -37.95
C TYR A 227 -18.52 -4.86 -39.00
N VAL A 228 -18.59 -3.97 -40.00
CA VAL A 228 -19.65 -3.99 -41.03
C VAL A 228 -19.74 -5.33 -41.76
N ALA A 229 -18.62 -6.04 -41.91
CA ALA A 229 -18.55 -7.34 -42.56
C ALA A 229 -18.67 -8.54 -41.60
N ALA A 230 -18.99 -8.32 -40.33
CA ALA A 230 -19.14 -9.38 -39.34
C ALA A 230 -20.30 -10.32 -39.68
N GLY A 231 -20.13 -11.61 -39.43
CA GLY A 231 -21.12 -12.66 -39.65
C GLY A 231 -22.17 -12.76 -38.54
N TYR A 232 -22.35 -11.70 -37.76
CA TYR A 232 -23.21 -11.63 -36.58
C TYR A 232 -23.68 -10.20 -36.32
N THR A 233 -24.63 -10.03 -35.40
CA THR A 233 -25.17 -8.71 -35.05
C THR A 233 -24.15 -7.88 -34.25
N VAL A 234 -23.95 -6.63 -34.64
CA VAL A 234 -23.10 -5.66 -33.92
C VAL A 234 -23.95 -4.51 -33.43
N SER A 235 -23.72 -4.05 -32.21
CA SER A 235 -24.47 -2.97 -31.56
C SER A 235 -23.54 -2.03 -30.83
N GLU A 236 -23.90 -0.74 -30.85
CA GLU A 236 -23.20 0.37 -30.20
C GLU A 236 -24.04 0.97 -29.05
N GLY A 237 -25.08 0.25 -28.61
CA GLY A 237 -26.14 0.82 -27.78
C GLY A 237 -25.78 1.03 -26.31
N PHE A 238 -24.72 0.40 -25.81
CA PHE A 238 -24.43 0.31 -24.37
C PHE A 238 -23.05 0.85 -24.00
N LEU A 239 -21.97 0.38 -24.63
CA LEU A 239 -20.61 0.72 -24.19
C LEU A 239 -20.27 2.20 -24.46
N PRO A 240 -19.78 2.96 -23.45
CA PRO A 240 -19.35 4.35 -23.63
C PRO A 240 -18.31 4.50 -24.74
N GLY A 241 -18.41 5.58 -25.54
CA GLY A 241 -17.49 5.83 -26.64
C GLY A 241 -16.03 6.00 -26.21
N ILE A 242 -15.80 6.55 -25.01
CA ILE A 242 -14.45 6.77 -24.46
C ILE A 242 -13.63 5.49 -24.32
N LEU A 243 -14.27 4.32 -24.17
CA LEU A 243 -13.57 3.03 -24.09
C LEU A 243 -12.78 2.72 -25.37
N ALA A 244 -13.12 3.35 -26.51
CA ALA A 244 -12.33 3.27 -27.73
C ALA A 244 -10.90 3.86 -27.59
N ARG A 245 -10.64 4.60 -26.49
CA ARG A 245 -9.30 5.06 -26.10
C ARG A 245 -8.46 4.01 -25.39
N ARG A 246 -8.84 2.73 -25.39
CA ARG A 246 -7.95 1.65 -24.92
C ARG A 246 -6.54 1.76 -25.52
N GLN A 247 -5.55 1.21 -24.85
CA GLN A 247 -4.23 1.03 -25.46
C GLN A 247 -4.23 -0.22 -26.36
N VAL A 248 -3.27 -0.31 -27.29
CA VAL A 248 -3.07 -1.53 -28.11
C VAL A 248 -2.70 -2.70 -27.20
N ASP A 249 -3.35 -3.84 -27.40
CA ASP A 249 -3.28 -5.03 -26.53
C ASP A 249 -3.54 -4.71 -25.04
N ARG A 250 -4.51 -3.82 -24.75
CA ARG A 250 -4.98 -3.50 -23.38
C ARG A 250 -6.49 -3.24 -23.35
N GLY A 251 -7.29 -4.27 -23.53
CA GLY A 251 -8.74 -4.18 -23.68
C GLY A 251 -9.55 -4.36 -22.39
N ILE A 252 -10.70 -5.02 -22.51
CA ILE A 252 -11.43 -5.56 -21.36
C ILE A 252 -10.81 -6.92 -21.06
N SER A 253 -10.11 -7.03 -19.93
CA SER A 253 -9.38 -8.25 -19.53
C SER A 253 -10.08 -9.05 -18.44
N ALA A 254 -11.18 -8.54 -17.87
CA ALA A 254 -11.85 -9.20 -16.76
C ALA A 254 -13.37 -9.12 -16.88
N LEU A 255 -14.04 -10.26 -16.65
CA LEU A 255 -15.50 -10.36 -16.62
C LEU A 255 -15.96 -11.10 -15.38
N ALA A 256 -16.97 -10.52 -14.72
CA ALA A 256 -17.60 -11.11 -13.55
C ALA A 256 -19.12 -11.05 -13.69
N VAL A 257 -19.83 -12.11 -13.28
CA VAL A 257 -21.30 -12.13 -13.29
C VAL A 257 -21.80 -12.53 -11.92
N THR A 258 -22.85 -11.85 -11.43
CA THR A 258 -23.45 -12.17 -10.13
C THR A 258 -24.04 -13.59 -10.14
N PRO A 259 -24.12 -14.26 -8.98
CA PRO A 259 -24.65 -15.63 -8.89
C PRO A 259 -26.07 -15.82 -9.44
N ASP A 260 -26.89 -14.76 -9.39
CA ASP A 260 -28.26 -14.69 -9.90
C ASP A 260 -28.36 -14.27 -11.38
N ASN A 261 -27.25 -13.89 -12.01
CA ASN A 261 -27.15 -13.32 -13.36
C ASN A 261 -27.92 -12.01 -13.58
N GLU A 262 -28.19 -11.23 -12.52
CA GLU A 262 -28.79 -9.89 -12.69
C GLU A 262 -27.76 -8.86 -13.20
N PHE A 263 -26.48 -8.98 -12.80
CA PHE A 263 -25.44 -8.04 -13.20
C PHE A 263 -24.22 -8.72 -13.81
N LEU A 264 -23.70 -8.09 -14.86
CA LEU A 264 -22.41 -8.35 -15.48
C LEU A 264 -21.49 -7.17 -15.20
N TYR A 265 -20.26 -7.46 -14.83
CA TYR A 265 -19.21 -6.48 -14.61
C TYR A 265 -18.08 -6.74 -15.60
N PHE A 266 -17.47 -5.64 -16.07
CA PHE A 266 -16.19 -5.73 -16.76
C PHE A 266 -15.20 -4.72 -16.21
N VAL A 267 -13.91 -5.06 -16.29
CA VAL A 267 -12.81 -4.18 -15.89
C VAL A 267 -11.89 -4.01 -17.08
N MET A 268 -11.46 -2.76 -17.32
CA MET A 268 -10.40 -2.49 -18.29
C MET A 268 -9.06 -3.00 -17.73
N GLU A 269 -8.19 -3.53 -18.59
CA GLU A 269 -6.87 -4.03 -18.15
C GLU A 269 -6.00 -2.91 -17.56
N ALA A 270 -6.03 -1.75 -18.21
CA ALA A 270 -5.14 -0.63 -17.98
C ALA A 270 -5.87 0.72 -18.19
N PRO A 271 -5.26 1.85 -17.77
CA PRO A 271 -5.78 3.18 -18.05
C PRO A 271 -5.95 3.46 -19.54
N LEU A 272 -6.97 4.27 -19.87
CA LEU A 272 -7.24 4.67 -21.25
C LEU A 272 -6.16 5.63 -21.76
N ALA A 273 -5.78 5.54 -23.03
CA ALA A 273 -4.88 6.46 -23.73
C ALA A 273 -5.54 7.82 -24.02
N ASN A 274 -5.94 8.52 -22.97
CA ASN A 274 -6.63 9.80 -23.04
C ASN A 274 -5.87 10.86 -22.21
N PRO A 275 -5.35 11.94 -22.82
CA PRO A 275 -5.47 12.30 -24.23
C PRO A 275 -4.56 11.48 -25.17
N SER A 276 -3.52 10.82 -24.64
CA SER A 276 -2.54 10.04 -25.41
C SER A 276 -1.89 8.94 -24.56
N VAL A 277 -1.23 7.96 -25.20
CA VAL A 277 -0.47 6.89 -24.51
C VAL A 277 0.64 7.47 -23.62
N ALA A 278 1.34 8.50 -24.09
CA ALA A 278 2.44 9.11 -23.33
C ALA A 278 1.95 9.82 -22.06
N ALA A 279 0.76 10.43 -22.11
CA ALA A 279 0.18 11.16 -20.98
C ALA A 279 -0.26 10.24 -19.84
N VAL A 280 -0.46 8.94 -20.10
CA VAL A 280 -1.06 8.00 -19.16
C VAL A 280 -0.13 6.86 -18.75
N ALA A 281 1.16 6.94 -19.11
CA ALA A 281 2.16 5.92 -18.81
C ALA A 281 2.28 5.62 -17.30
N ASP A 282 1.94 6.61 -16.45
CA ASP A 282 1.97 6.52 -14.99
C ASP A 282 0.59 6.55 -14.36
N SER A 283 -0.44 6.56 -15.19
CA SER A 283 -1.79 6.55 -14.68
C SER A 283 -2.03 5.24 -13.94
N ARG A 284 -2.80 5.33 -12.86
CA ARG A 284 -3.25 4.19 -12.06
C ARG A 284 -4.75 4.00 -12.15
N VAL A 285 -5.43 4.79 -12.99
CA VAL A 285 -6.89 4.87 -13.03
C VAL A 285 -7.45 3.89 -14.04
N VAL A 286 -8.17 2.89 -13.55
CA VAL A 286 -8.85 1.85 -14.32
C VAL A 286 -10.35 1.96 -14.11
N ARG A 287 -11.15 1.60 -15.13
CA ARG A 287 -12.61 1.69 -15.12
C ARG A 287 -13.23 0.32 -14.86
N ILE A 288 -14.21 0.27 -13.96
CA ILE A 288 -15.10 -0.89 -13.73
C ILE A 288 -16.50 -0.50 -14.17
N VAL A 289 -17.12 -1.26 -15.07
CA VAL A 289 -18.47 -0.98 -15.55
C VAL A 289 -19.43 -2.08 -15.11
N LYS A 290 -20.59 -1.68 -14.57
CA LYS A 290 -21.69 -2.54 -14.15
C LYS A 290 -22.82 -2.47 -15.16
N LEU A 291 -23.27 -3.63 -15.63
CA LEU A 291 -24.31 -3.81 -16.63
C LEU A 291 -25.45 -4.64 -16.03
N ALA A 292 -26.70 -4.16 -16.18
CA ALA A 292 -27.87 -4.96 -15.85
C ALA A 292 -28.20 -5.91 -17.01
N LEU A 293 -28.57 -7.16 -16.71
CA LEU A 293 -28.93 -8.17 -17.70
C LEU A 293 -30.44 -8.43 -17.73
N ASN A 294 -30.97 -8.77 -18.91
CA ASN A 294 -32.30 -9.34 -19.09
C ASN A 294 -32.29 -10.85 -18.80
N ASP A 295 -33.46 -11.47 -18.61
CA ASP A 295 -33.62 -12.94 -18.42
C ASP A 295 -32.97 -13.78 -19.53
N ASP A 296 -32.91 -13.25 -20.76
CA ASP A 296 -32.29 -13.93 -21.90
C ASP A 296 -30.76 -13.77 -21.95
N GLY A 297 -30.18 -13.04 -20.98
CA GLY A 297 -28.75 -12.76 -20.86
C GLY A 297 -28.25 -11.58 -21.69
N SER A 298 -29.11 -10.91 -22.46
CA SER A 298 -28.73 -9.68 -23.16
C SER A 298 -28.63 -8.48 -22.20
N ILE A 299 -27.82 -7.48 -22.53
CA ILE A 299 -27.70 -6.25 -21.73
C ILE A 299 -29.03 -5.49 -21.76
N ALA A 300 -29.52 -5.11 -20.59
CA ALA A 300 -30.69 -4.25 -20.39
C ALA A 300 -30.30 -2.77 -20.34
N SER A 301 -29.26 -2.44 -19.57
CA SER A 301 -28.73 -1.07 -19.40
C SER A 301 -27.31 -1.08 -18.84
N VAL A 302 -26.59 0.02 -19.04
CA VAL A 302 -25.41 0.34 -18.23
C VAL A 302 -25.90 0.95 -16.93
N ASP A 303 -25.58 0.32 -15.81
CA ASP A 303 -26.04 0.72 -14.48
C ASP A 303 -25.12 1.77 -13.86
N SER A 304 -23.80 1.53 -13.90
CA SER A 304 -22.80 2.40 -13.28
C SER A 304 -21.40 2.17 -13.85
N GLU A 305 -20.52 3.15 -13.64
CA GLU A 305 -19.11 3.11 -13.97
C GLU A 305 -18.28 3.65 -12.81
N TYR A 306 -17.26 2.93 -12.36
CA TYR A 306 -16.50 3.24 -11.15
C TYR A 306 -15.01 3.34 -11.43
N LEU A 307 -14.32 4.10 -10.58
CA LEU A 307 -12.87 4.27 -10.62
C LEU A 307 -12.16 3.25 -9.73
N TYR A 308 -11.25 2.48 -10.31
CA TYR A 308 -10.34 1.56 -9.62
C TYR A 308 -8.91 2.10 -9.70
N ARG A 309 -8.17 2.06 -8.59
CA ARG A 309 -6.77 2.51 -8.54
C ARG A 309 -5.83 1.32 -8.48
N LEU A 310 -4.99 1.15 -9.50
CA LEU A 310 -3.91 0.16 -9.51
C LEU A 310 -2.88 0.45 -8.41
N ASP A 311 -2.21 -0.59 -7.93
CA ASP A 311 -1.02 -0.45 -7.08
C ASP A 311 0.17 0.12 -7.85
N THR A 312 1.16 0.64 -7.12
CA THR A 312 2.45 1.02 -7.68
C THR A 312 3.34 -0.21 -7.90
N PRO A 313 4.27 -0.18 -8.88
CA PRO A 313 5.23 -1.27 -9.11
C PRO A 313 6.05 -1.64 -7.88
N SER A 314 6.35 -0.66 -7.00
CA SER A 314 7.07 -0.89 -5.74
C SER A 314 6.40 -1.89 -4.81
N GLN A 315 5.08 -2.10 -4.95
CA GLN A 315 4.37 -3.07 -4.13
C GLN A 315 4.37 -4.49 -4.73
N PHE A 316 4.94 -4.70 -5.92
CA PHE A 316 5.05 -6.03 -6.57
C PHE A 316 6.46 -6.61 -6.50
N ALA A 317 7.38 -5.97 -5.77
CA ALA A 317 8.75 -6.42 -5.68
C ALA A 317 9.42 -5.97 -4.38
N THR A 318 10.50 -6.66 -4.01
CA THR A 318 11.37 -6.30 -2.89
C THR A 318 12.79 -6.15 -3.41
N LYS A 319 13.33 -4.93 -3.37
CA LYS A 319 14.67 -4.63 -3.90
C LYS A 319 15.78 -5.31 -3.10
N HIS A 320 15.68 -5.30 -1.76
CA HIS A 320 16.74 -5.77 -0.87
C HIS A 320 17.09 -7.26 -1.06
N ASP A 321 16.13 -8.09 -1.49
CA ASP A 321 16.35 -9.51 -1.78
C ASP A 321 16.16 -9.88 -3.27
N GLY A 322 15.94 -8.88 -4.12
CA GLY A 322 15.86 -9.03 -5.58
C GLY A 322 14.69 -9.88 -6.07
N LYS A 323 13.53 -9.85 -5.37
CA LYS A 323 12.36 -10.66 -5.70
C LYS A 323 11.22 -9.86 -6.30
N GLY A 324 10.37 -10.56 -7.04
CA GLY A 324 9.16 -10.02 -7.66
C GLY A 324 9.44 -9.28 -8.97
N ALA A 325 8.56 -8.33 -9.29
CA ALA A 325 8.56 -7.58 -10.54
C ALA A 325 9.69 -6.52 -10.60
N LEU A 326 10.93 -6.98 -10.80
CA LEU A 326 12.10 -6.13 -11.03
C LEU A 326 12.63 -6.29 -12.46
N ASP A 327 13.15 -5.20 -13.02
CA ASP A 327 13.95 -5.17 -14.25
C ASP A 327 15.35 -4.61 -13.94
N ASN A 328 16.38 -5.44 -14.09
CA ASN A 328 17.76 -5.10 -13.74
C ASN A 328 17.95 -4.59 -12.30
N GLY A 329 17.14 -5.07 -11.35
CA GLY A 329 17.15 -4.64 -9.95
C GLY A 329 16.28 -3.42 -9.65
N GLU A 330 15.71 -2.79 -10.67
CA GLU A 330 14.81 -1.65 -10.55
C GLU A 330 13.34 -2.09 -10.64
N PHE A 331 12.44 -1.30 -10.04
CA PHE A 331 11.01 -1.57 -10.18
C PHE A 331 10.58 -1.46 -11.65
N VAL A 332 9.69 -2.34 -12.08
CA VAL A 332 9.10 -2.24 -13.42
C VAL A 332 8.29 -0.95 -13.59
N SER A 333 7.99 -0.57 -14.83
CA SER A 333 7.14 0.60 -15.10
C SER A 333 5.70 0.40 -14.61
N GLN A 334 4.97 1.50 -14.31
CA GLN A 334 3.56 1.44 -13.93
C GLN A 334 2.67 0.71 -14.96
N SER A 335 3.02 0.80 -16.24
CA SER A 335 2.28 0.11 -17.33
C SER A 335 2.37 -1.42 -17.30
N GLU A 336 3.27 -1.99 -16.47
CA GLU A 336 3.35 -3.44 -16.23
C GLU A 336 2.40 -3.93 -15.15
N VAL A 337 1.82 -3.03 -14.34
CA VAL A 337 0.80 -3.38 -13.34
C VAL A 337 -0.57 -3.29 -13.99
N ARG A 338 -1.31 -4.40 -14.00
CA ARG A 338 -2.57 -4.50 -14.77
C ARG A 338 -3.60 -5.35 -14.07
N VAL A 339 -4.88 -5.14 -14.41
CA VAL A 339 -5.96 -6.06 -14.02
C VAL A 339 -5.99 -7.21 -15.01
N THR A 340 -5.90 -8.45 -14.53
CA THR A 340 -5.90 -9.64 -15.42
C THR A 340 -7.13 -10.51 -15.28
N GLU A 341 -7.90 -10.40 -14.19
CA GLU A 341 -9.12 -11.19 -14.01
C GLU A 341 -10.03 -10.61 -12.92
N ALA A 342 -11.31 -10.95 -12.94
CA ALA A 342 -12.24 -10.63 -11.87
C ALA A 342 -13.30 -11.72 -11.65
N ALA A 343 -13.82 -11.81 -10.43
CA ALA A 343 -14.93 -12.71 -10.11
C ALA A 343 -15.92 -12.03 -9.15
N ALA A 344 -17.21 -12.10 -9.45
CA ALA A 344 -18.25 -11.60 -8.55
C ALA A 344 -18.57 -12.65 -7.50
N VAL A 345 -18.54 -12.23 -6.25
CA VAL A 345 -18.91 -13.06 -5.09
C VAL A 345 -20.37 -12.82 -4.71
N ASP A 346 -20.82 -11.58 -4.86
CA ASP A 346 -22.20 -11.12 -4.66
C ASP A 346 -22.44 -9.87 -5.53
N VAL A 347 -23.66 -9.31 -5.48
CA VAL A 347 -23.94 -7.98 -6.04
C VAL A 347 -22.96 -6.96 -5.43
N ASP A 348 -22.29 -6.23 -6.31
CA ASP A 348 -21.32 -5.18 -6.00
C ASP A 348 -20.09 -5.63 -5.22
N SER A 349 -19.91 -6.93 -4.99
CA SER A 349 -18.75 -7.50 -4.30
C SER A 349 -17.94 -8.36 -5.25
N LEU A 350 -16.72 -7.91 -5.58
CA LEU A 350 -15.84 -8.57 -6.53
C LEU A 350 -14.51 -8.93 -5.90
N VAL A 351 -13.87 -9.94 -6.48
CA VAL A 351 -12.42 -10.13 -6.42
C VAL A 351 -11.85 -9.62 -7.74
N VAL A 352 -10.82 -8.79 -7.66
CA VAL A 352 -10.04 -8.29 -8.80
C VAL A 352 -8.61 -8.77 -8.65
N VAL A 353 -8.02 -9.28 -9.72
CA VAL A 353 -6.63 -9.72 -9.76
C VAL A 353 -5.79 -8.65 -10.42
N GLU A 354 -4.82 -8.12 -9.69
CA GLU A 354 -3.74 -7.32 -10.26
C GLU A 354 -2.50 -8.19 -10.45
N GLN A 355 -1.80 -8.00 -11.55
CA GLN A 355 -0.53 -8.68 -11.81
C GLN A 355 0.51 -7.71 -12.35
N ALA A 356 1.76 -7.93 -11.95
CA ALA A 356 2.95 -7.41 -12.61
C ALA A 356 3.97 -8.54 -12.67
N ARG A 357 4.42 -8.89 -13.89
CA ARG A 357 5.31 -10.04 -14.12
C ARG A 357 4.74 -11.31 -13.46
N ASP A 358 5.50 -11.93 -12.55
CA ASP A 358 5.18 -13.17 -11.86
C ASP A 358 4.49 -12.98 -10.50
N VAL A 359 4.21 -11.73 -10.12
CA VAL A 359 3.53 -11.38 -8.87
C VAL A 359 2.07 -11.03 -9.13
N SER A 360 1.17 -11.72 -8.43
CA SER A 360 -0.27 -11.54 -8.51
C SER A 360 -0.86 -11.22 -7.15
N LYS A 361 -1.79 -10.28 -7.13
CA LYS A 361 -2.50 -9.82 -5.94
C LYS A 361 -4.00 -9.91 -6.15
N TYR A 362 -4.68 -10.39 -5.12
CA TYR A 362 -6.12 -10.65 -5.15
C TYR A 362 -6.78 -9.68 -4.18
N TYR A 363 -7.46 -8.71 -4.77
CA TYR A 363 -8.16 -7.64 -4.08
C TYR A 363 -9.62 -7.95 -3.97
N ARG A 364 -10.18 -7.84 -2.76
CA ARG A 364 -11.62 -7.71 -2.61
C ARG A 364 -12.01 -6.25 -2.76
N ILE A 365 -13.07 -6.00 -3.51
CA ILE A 365 -13.68 -4.69 -3.63
C ILE A 365 -15.17 -4.72 -3.33
N ASN A 366 -15.70 -3.57 -2.95
CA ASN A 366 -17.14 -3.35 -2.90
C ASN A 366 -17.52 -2.03 -3.57
N LEU A 367 -18.46 -2.11 -4.52
CA LEU A 367 -18.90 -0.98 -5.34
C LEU A 367 -20.08 -0.22 -4.74
N ALA A 368 -20.75 -0.74 -3.70
CA ALA A 368 -21.94 -0.13 -3.12
C ALA A 368 -21.65 1.24 -2.48
N ASN A 369 -20.41 1.46 -2.02
CA ASN A 369 -19.95 2.72 -1.43
C ASN A 369 -19.16 3.61 -2.42
N ALA A 370 -19.05 3.19 -3.68
CA ALA A 370 -18.34 3.94 -4.71
C ALA A 370 -19.29 4.90 -5.45
N THR A 371 -18.73 5.99 -5.98
CA THR A 371 -19.49 6.96 -6.78
C THR A 371 -19.40 6.60 -8.25
N SER A 372 -20.55 6.47 -8.91
CA SER A 372 -20.58 6.24 -10.35
C SER A 372 -20.21 7.52 -11.11
N ILE A 373 -19.27 7.41 -12.05
CA ILE A 373 -18.89 8.47 -12.99
C ILE A 373 -19.64 8.39 -14.32
N LEU A 374 -20.52 7.41 -14.50
CA LEU A 374 -21.26 7.19 -15.74
C LEU A 374 -22.02 8.46 -16.18
N GLY A 375 -21.76 8.91 -17.40
CA GLY A 375 -22.36 10.09 -18.01
C GLY A 375 -21.83 11.42 -17.48
N SER A 376 -20.79 11.40 -16.62
CA SER A 376 -20.13 12.61 -16.13
C SER A 376 -19.19 13.22 -17.19
N GLN A 377 -18.47 14.28 -16.81
CA GLN A 377 -17.40 14.84 -17.63
C GLN A 377 -16.27 13.82 -17.90
N TRP A 378 -16.09 12.83 -17.02
CA TRP A 378 -15.03 11.84 -17.14
C TRP A 378 -15.24 10.85 -18.30
N ASP A 379 -16.42 10.83 -18.91
CA ASP A 379 -16.71 10.05 -20.13
C ASP A 379 -16.51 10.84 -21.43
N GLN A 380 -16.08 12.10 -21.33
CA GLN A 380 -15.82 12.95 -22.49
C GLN A 380 -14.33 12.95 -22.83
N GLU A 381 -13.97 12.50 -24.04
CA GLU A 381 -12.58 12.56 -24.53
C GLU A 381 -12.00 13.99 -24.56
N SER A 382 -12.85 15.02 -24.56
CA SER A 382 -12.44 16.42 -24.57
C SER A 382 -12.09 16.98 -23.19
N THR A 383 -12.30 16.22 -22.11
CA THR A 383 -12.01 16.67 -20.75
C THR A 383 -10.51 16.86 -20.58
N SER A 384 -10.12 18.02 -20.03
CA SER A 384 -8.72 18.42 -19.86
C SER A 384 -8.53 19.19 -18.54
N PRO A 385 -7.59 18.76 -17.67
CA PRO A 385 -6.83 17.51 -17.80
C PRO A 385 -7.77 16.29 -17.74
N SER A 386 -7.40 15.21 -18.45
CA SER A 386 -8.21 13.99 -18.50
C SER A 386 -8.26 13.31 -17.14
N LEU A 387 -9.15 12.33 -16.98
CA LEU A 387 -9.19 11.48 -15.78
C LEU A 387 -7.85 10.78 -15.56
N GLU A 388 -7.25 10.30 -16.64
CA GLU A 388 -6.03 9.50 -16.61
C GLU A 388 -4.79 10.34 -16.26
N GLU A 389 -4.87 11.66 -16.39
CA GLU A 389 -3.87 12.65 -15.93
C GLU A 389 -4.08 13.05 -14.45
N GLN A 390 -5.18 12.67 -13.81
CA GLN A 390 -5.44 13.01 -12.40
C GLN A 390 -4.78 12.00 -11.44
N PHE A 391 -4.21 12.51 -10.37
CA PHE A 391 -3.77 11.67 -9.24
C PHE A 391 -4.90 11.37 -8.25
N LEU A 392 -5.77 12.35 -7.98
CA LEU A 392 -6.98 12.22 -7.17
C LEU A 392 -8.15 12.93 -7.86
N VAL A 393 -9.36 12.43 -7.61
CA VAL A 393 -10.61 12.97 -8.15
C VAL A 393 -11.56 13.21 -6.97
N SER A 394 -11.84 14.48 -6.67
CA SER A 394 -12.59 14.86 -5.46
C SER A 394 -14.10 14.62 -5.57
N ASP A 395 -14.66 14.63 -6.78
CA ASP A 395 -16.08 14.40 -7.05
C ASP A 395 -16.43 12.92 -7.26
N ALA A 396 -15.44 12.04 -7.35
CA ALA A 396 -15.62 10.60 -7.56
C ALA A 396 -14.52 9.80 -6.82
N PRO A 397 -14.73 9.42 -5.55
CA PRO A 397 -13.78 8.59 -4.83
C PRO A 397 -13.58 7.23 -5.50
N PHE A 398 -12.33 6.76 -5.49
CA PHE A 398 -11.97 5.42 -5.94
C PHE A 398 -12.65 4.34 -5.10
N VAL A 399 -12.89 3.19 -5.74
CA VAL A 399 -13.36 1.97 -5.08
C VAL A 399 -12.39 1.56 -3.98
N VAL A 400 -12.96 1.19 -2.84
CA VAL A 400 -12.19 0.67 -1.70
C VAL A 400 -11.79 -0.76 -2.02
N LYS A 401 -10.49 -1.04 -1.97
CA LYS A 401 -9.94 -2.38 -2.13
C LYS A 401 -9.23 -2.86 -0.87
N GLN A 402 -9.28 -4.17 -0.65
CA GLN A 402 -8.61 -4.86 0.45
C GLN A 402 -7.79 -6.01 -0.13
N LEU A 403 -6.49 -5.97 0.07
CA LEU A 403 -5.62 -7.09 -0.28
C LEU A 403 -5.92 -8.27 0.64
N GLY A 404 -5.90 -9.48 0.12
CA GLY A 404 -5.67 -10.61 1.02
C GLY A 404 -5.30 -11.94 0.42
N PHE A 405 -4.88 -11.97 -0.85
CA PHE A 405 -3.80 -12.86 -1.22
C PHE A 405 -2.76 -12.10 -2.05
N ASP A 406 -1.50 -12.30 -1.72
CA ASP A 406 -0.34 -11.76 -2.42
C ASP A 406 0.67 -12.88 -2.66
N SER A 407 0.98 -13.18 -3.92
CA SER A 407 1.92 -14.25 -4.26
C SER A 407 3.38 -13.93 -3.95
N LEU A 408 3.71 -12.66 -3.67
CA LEU A 408 5.07 -12.26 -3.29
C LEU A 408 5.39 -12.63 -1.84
N SER A 409 4.51 -12.25 -0.91
CA SER A 409 4.77 -12.37 0.53
C SER A 409 4.06 -13.55 1.20
N MET A 410 2.96 -14.06 0.64
CA MET A 410 2.19 -15.13 1.27
C MET A 410 2.58 -16.52 0.73
N PRO A 411 2.83 -17.51 1.60
CA PRO A 411 3.28 -18.83 1.17
C PRO A 411 2.17 -19.62 0.46
N LEU A 412 2.51 -20.25 -0.67
CA LEU A 412 1.66 -21.22 -1.34
C LEU A 412 1.63 -22.57 -0.58
N PRO A 413 0.56 -23.36 -0.71
CA PRO A 413 0.50 -24.70 -0.13
C PRO A 413 1.64 -25.60 -0.62
N ALA A 414 2.10 -26.52 0.24
CA ALA A 414 3.17 -27.45 -0.11
C ALA A 414 2.84 -28.27 -1.38
N GLY A 415 3.79 -28.29 -2.33
CA GLY A 415 3.65 -29.00 -3.61
C GLY A 415 2.98 -28.21 -4.73
N ILE A 416 2.75 -26.91 -4.53
CA ILE A 416 2.35 -25.96 -5.56
C ILE A 416 3.56 -25.11 -5.94
N ASP A 417 3.94 -25.10 -7.22
CA ASP A 417 4.98 -24.21 -7.74
C ASP A 417 4.47 -22.76 -7.81
N ALA A 418 5.38 -21.78 -7.77
CA ALA A 418 5.07 -20.35 -7.87
C ALA A 418 4.16 -20.02 -9.06
N LEU A 419 3.15 -19.16 -8.89
CA LEU A 419 2.05 -18.96 -9.84
C LEU A 419 2.45 -18.32 -11.18
N GLY A 420 3.67 -17.80 -11.32
CA GLY A 420 4.28 -17.38 -12.58
C GLY A 420 3.58 -16.20 -13.25
N GLU A 421 4.01 -15.86 -14.46
CA GLU A 421 3.40 -14.80 -15.28
C GLU A 421 2.11 -15.28 -15.97
N ASN A 422 1.35 -14.32 -16.53
CA ASN A 422 0.15 -14.54 -17.34
C ASN A 422 -0.93 -15.33 -16.58
N ILE A 423 -1.26 -14.87 -15.38
CA ILE A 423 -2.42 -15.39 -14.64
C ILE A 423 -3.64 -14.64 -15.15
N GLU A 424 -4.38 -15.30 -16.03
CA GLU A 424 -5.51 -14.72 -16.74
C GLU A 424 -6.82 -15.45 -16.44
N GLY A 425 -6.81 -16.55 -15.68
CA GLY A 425 -8.03 -17.29 -15.33
C GLY A 425 -8.25 -17.50 -13.83
N LEU A 426 -9.47 -17.17 -13.36
CA LEU A 426 -9.89 -17.37 -11.97
C LEU A 426 -11.30 -17.96 -11.84
N ALA A 427 -11.40 -19.26 -11.57
CA ALA A 427 -12.68 -19.90 -11.30
C ALA A 427 -12.93 -20.11 -9.80
N LEU A 428 -13.99 -19.49 -9.25
CA LEU A 428 -14.45 -19.70 -7.88
C LEU A 428 -15.12 -21.07 -7.72
N LEU A 429 -14.34 -22.10 -7.37
CA LEU A 429 -14.83 -23.48 -7.26
C LEU A 429 -15.75 -23.68 -6.06
N SER A 430 -15.43 -23.06 -4.93
CA SER A 430 -16.21 -23.11 -3.69
C SER A 430 -15.85 -21.94 -2.77
N SER A 431 -16.51 -21.89 -1.63
CA SER A 431 -16.15 -21.01 -0.51
C SER A 431 -14.73 -21.21 0.06
N ALA A 432 -13.99 -22.23 -0.35
CA ALA A 432 -12.64 -22.48 0.17
C ALA A 432 -11.58 -22.57 -0.93
N PHE A 433 -11.97 -22.81 -2.19
CA PHE A 433 -11.04 -23.13 -3.26
C PHE A 433 -11.36 -22.36 -4.53
N VAL A 434 -10.28 -21.98 -5.22
CA VAL A 434 -10.30 -21.43 -6.57
C VAL A 434 -9.43 -22.26 -7.49
N ALA A 435 -9.72 -22.21 -8.79
CA ALA A 435 -8.77 -22.63 -9.83
C ALA A 435 -8.14 -21.37 -10.44
N VAL A 436 -6.83 -21.25 -10.31
CA VAL A 436 -6.02 -20.22 -10.96
C VAL A 436 -5.39 -20.85 -12.20
N VAL A 437 -5.59 -20.24 -13.36
CA VAL A 437 -5.09 -20.73 -14.65
C VAL A 437 -4.07 -19.75 -15.21
N SER A 438 -2.93 -20.28 -15.66
CA SER A 438 -1.92 -19.48 -16.35
C SER A 438 -1.84 -19.83 -17.84
N ASP A 439 -1.67 -18.80 -18.66
CA ASP A 439 -1.45 -18.88 -20.09
C ASP A 439 -0.03 -19.38 -20.39
N ASN A 440 0.12 -20.24 -21.40
CA ASN A 440 1.42 -20.78 -21.84
C ASN A 440 1.91 -20.16 -23.15
N ARG A 441 1.24 -19.13 -23.63
CA ARG A 441 1.40 -18.45 -24.92
C ARG A 441 1.60 -19.44 -26.06
N TYR A 442 0.77 -20.49 -26.07
CA TYR A 442 0.82 -21.59 -27.03
C TYR A 442 2.16 -22.34 -27.15
N GLY A 443 3.05 -22.20 -26.17
CA GLY A 443 4.42 -22.73 -26.19
C GLY A 443 5.39 -21.93 -27.06
N VAL A 444 5.05 -20.70 -27.46
CA VAL A 444 5.90 -19.87 -28.33
C VAL A 444 7.21 -19.47 -27.65
N TYR A 445 7.18 -19.12 -26.36
CA TYR A 445 8.31 -18.50 -25.65
C TYR A 445 9.19 -19.45 -24.83
N ASP A 446 8.75 -20.69 -24.53
CA ASP A 446 9.56 -21.67 -23.79
C ASP A 446 9.49 -23.06 -24.44
N GLN A 447 10.56 -23.47 -25.12
CA GLN A 447 10.69 -24.79 -25.76
C GLN A 447 11.38 -25.83 -24.87
N SER A 448 11.71 -25.48 -23.62
CA SER A 448 12.19 -26.46 -22.64
C SER A 448 10.99 -27.24 -22.10
N SER A 449 11.09 -28.57 -22.07
CA SER A 449 9.97 -29.50 -21.85
C SER A 449 9.26 -29.42 -20.48
N ALA A 450 9.52 -28.39 -19.67
CA ALA A 450 8.88 -28.15 -18.37
C ALA A 450 8.05 -26.84 -18.30
N GLY A 451 8.28 -25.83 -19.16
CA GLY A 451 7.66 -24.51 -19.02
C GLY A 451 6.63 -24.08 -20.08
N ALA A 452 6.46 -24.84 -21.17
CA ALA A 452 5.45 -24.54 -22.21
C ALA A 452 4.01 -25.00 -21.90
N ARG A 453 3.64 -25.21 -20.64
CA ARG A 453 2.38 -25.88 -20.28
C ARG A 453 1.41 -24.94 -19.60
N SER A 454 0.16 -24.90 -20.07
CA SER A 454 -0.89 -24.20 -19.32
C SER A 454 -1.07 -24.91 -17.99
N ARG A 455 -1.21 -24.12 -16.93
CA ARG A 455 -1.22 -24.63 -15.57
C ARG A 455 -2.53 -24.32 -14.92
N ILE A 456 -3.06 -25.30 -14.19
CA ILE A 456 -4.29 -25.14 -13.40
C ILE A 456 -3.92 -25.43 -11.95
N SER A 457 -3.92 -24.40 -11.12
CA SER A 457 -3.60 -24.48 -9.69
C SER A 457 -4.87 -24.36 -8.88
N ILE A 458 -5.25 -25.43 -8.18
CA ILE A 458 -6.32 -25.42 -7.19
C ILE A 458 -5.74 -24.90 -5.89
N LEU A 459 -6.19 -23.74 -5.45
CA LEU A 459 -5.62 -23.04 -4.29
C LEU A 459 -6.70 -22.80 -3.22
N PRO A 460 -6.35 -22.89 -1.93
CA PRO A 460 -7.26 -22.65 -0.82
C PRO A 460 -7.41 -21.14 -0.54
N LEU A 461 -7.71 -20.34 -1.57
CA LEU A 461 -7.88 -18.89 -1.42
C LEU A 461 -9.32 -18.50 -1.03
N GLY A 462 -10.24 -19.47 -1.00
CA GLY A 462 -11.67 -19.20 -0.90
C GLY A 462 -12.10 -18.56 0.42
N SER A 463 -11.54 -18.95 1.58
CA SER A 463 -11.94 -18.36 2.86
C SER A 463 -11.60 -16.87 2.97
N PHE A 464 -10.59 -16.42 2.23
CA PHE A 464 -10.27 -15.00 2.06
C PHE A 464 -11.25 -14.35 1.05
N ILE A 465 -11.50 -15.01 -0.09
CA ILE A 465 -12.34 -14.50 -1.20
C ILE A 465 -13.83 -14.35 -0.85
N ILE A 466 -14.39 -15.23 0.00
CA ILE A 466 -15.84 -15.25 0.33
C ILE A 466 -16.18 -14.76 1.74
N SER A 467 -15.25 -14.08 2.43
CA SER A 467 -15.57 -13.38 3.68
C SER A 467 -16.81 -12.48 3.49
N SER A 468 -17.66 -12.33 4.50
CA SER A 468 -18.98 -11.70 4.34
C SER A 468 -18.97 -10.18 4.47
N THR A 469 -17.89 -9.56 4.96
CA THR A 469 -17.89 -8.10 5.26
C THR A 469 -17.20 -7.31 4.15
N PRO A 470 -17.92 -6.49 3.36
CA PRO A 470 -17.32 -5.61 2.37
C PRO A 470 -16.14 -4.79 2.91
N PRO A 471 -15.11 -4.51 2.09
CA PRO A 471 -14.11 -3.51 2.43
C PRO A 471 -14.80 -2.18 2.78
N TYR A 472 -14.47 -1.62 3.94
CA TYR A 472 -15.03 -0.37 4.42
C TYR A 472 -13.97 0.73 4.42
N ARG A 473 -14.33 1.95 4.03
CA ARG A 473 -13.41 3.11 4.02
C ARG A 473 -13.58 3.88 5.32
N PRO A 474 -12.60 3.90 6.23
CA PRO A 474 -12.67 4.82 7.35
C PRO A 474 -12.68 6.25 6.81
N SER A 475 -13.46 7.10 7.47
CA SER A 475 -13.49 8.52 7.15
C SER A 475 -13.26 9.36 8.40
N LEU A 476 -12.43 10.38 8.24
CA LEU A 476 -12.40 11.51 9.15
C LEU A 476 -13.31 12.60 8.57
N ASP A 477 -14.22 13.13 9.37
CA ASP A 477 -15.11 14.23 8.99
C ASP A 477 -15.08 15.31 10.07
N TYR A 478 -14.81 16.56 9.66
CA TYR A 478 -14.87 17.70 10.56
C TYR A 478 -16.27 17.95 11.12
N ALA A 479 -17.32 17.53 10.42
CA ALA A 479 -18.69 17.58 10.92
C ALA A 479 -18.92 16.64 12.12
N GLU A 480 -18.21 15.51 12.15
CA GLU A 480 -18.22 14.52 13.23
C GLU A 480 -16.93 14.63 14.06
N SER A 481 -16.58 15.87 14.41
CA SER A 481 -15.38 16.18 15.21
C SER A 481 -15.67 17.22 16.29
N ALA A 482 -14.79 17.27 17.30
CA ALA A 482 -14.76 18.30 18.31
C ALA A 482 -13.44 19.07 18.29
N SER A 483 -13.52 20.34 18.69
CA SER A 483 -12.40 21.26 18.84
C SER A 483 -12.34 21.68 20.29
N TYR A 484 -11.17 21.57 20.91
CA TYR A 484 -10.86 22.21 22.18
C TYR A 484 -9.63 23.09 22.00
N GLN A 485 -9.79 24.39 22.18
CA GLN A 485 -8.71 25.36 22.16
C GLN A 485 -8.84 26.25 23.38
N ARG A 486 -7.74 26.48 24.10
CA ARG A 486 -7.74 27.45 25.19
C ARG A 486 -7.92 28.87 24.65
N ALA A 487 -8.59 29.71 25.44
CA ALA A 487 -8.82 31.11 25.06
C ALA A 487 -7.54 31.97 25.06
N ASP A 488 -6.48 31.52 25.74
CA ASP A 488 -5.18 32.17 25.83
C ASP A 488 -4.09 31.47 24.98
N ALA A 489 -4.45 30.47 24.18
CA ALA A 489 -3.54 29.86 23.22
C ALA A 489 -3.00 30.92 22.26
N GLN A 490 -1.67 31.00 22.13
CA GLN A 490 -0.97 31.83 21.17
C GLN A 490 -0.48 30.93 20.03
N PRO A 491 -0.59 31.37 18.77
CA PRO A 491 -0.05 30.60 17.67
C PRO A 491 1.46 30.38 17.83
N ASP A 492 1.96 29.21 17.42
CA ASP A 492 3.39 28.90 17.31
C ASP A 492 4.12 28.93 18.66
N THR A 493 3.47 28.40 19.72
CA THR A 493 4.02 28.37 21.09
C THR A 493 3.82 27.03 21.80
N GLY A 494 3.40 25.98 21.11
CA GLY A 494 3.26 24.66 21.73
C GLY A 494 2.09 24.54 22.70
N ALA A 495 0.93 25.14 22.37
CA ALA A 495 -0.20 25.15 23.30
C ALA A 495 -0.99 23.81 23.34
N ALA A 496 -0.72 22.89 22.40
CA ALA A 496 -1.26 21.53 22.35
C ALA A 496 -0.39 20.64 21.46
N GLU A 497 0.62 20.01 22.05
CA GLU A 497 1.67 19.24 21.34
C GLU A 497 1.34 17.73 21.40
N ILE A 498 1.78 17.05 22.47
CA ILE A 498 1.55 15.62 22.68
C ILE A 498 0.25 15.34 23.44
N VAL A 499 -0.48 14.32 22.97
CA VAL A 499 -1.77 13.90 23.52
C VAL A 499 -1.77 12.42 23.90
N ALA A 500 -2.41 12.09 25.04
CA ALA A 500 -2.61 10.70 25.46
C ALA A 500 -4.00 10.51 26.09
N VAL A 501 -4.61 9.35 25.86
CA VAL A 501 -6.00 9.08 26.28
C VAL A 501 -6.07 7.93 27.28
N ASP A 502 -6.74 8.17 28.40
CA ASP A 502 -7.23 7.15 29.31
C ASP A 502 -8.73 6.93 29.13
N THR A 503 -9.09 5.81 28.49
CA THR A 503 -10.48 5.40 28.29
C THR A 503 -11.14 4.80 29.53
N THR A 504 -10.37 4.52 30.59
CA THR A 504 -10.92 3.94 31.83
C THR A 504 -11.55 5.02 32.70
N ASN A 505 -10.89 6.17 32.81
CA ASN A 505 -11.38 7.32 33.60
C ASN A 505 -11.92 8.46 32.73
N ASP A 506 -12.02 8.26 31.41
CA ASP A 506 -12.48 9.25 30.44
C ASP A 506 -11.68 10.56 30.46
N GLN A 507 -10.36 10.42 30.47
CA GLN A 507 -9.41 11.54 30.54
C GLN A 507 -8.56 11.63 29.28
N LEU A 508 -8.36 12.84 28.78
CA LEU A 508 -7.42 13.18 27.72
C LEU A 508 -6.36 14.14 28.28
N PHE A 509 -5.11 13.72 28.22
CA PHE A 509 -3.95 14.50 28.63
C PHE A 509 -3.38 15.25 27.44
N VAL A 510 -3.03 16.52 27.65
CA VAL A 510 -2.49 17.41 26.60
C VAL A 510 -1.27 18.13 27.15
N VAL A 511 -0.11 17.92 26.53
CA VAL A 511 1.10 18.70 26.80
C VAL A 511 0.89 20.11 26.24
N ASN A 512 1.13 21.10 27.10
CA ASN A 512 1.04 22.51 26.77
C ASN A 512 2.37 23.18 27.16
N ALA A 513 3.34 23.17 26.24
CA ALA A 513 4.63 23.80 26.43
C ALA A 513 4.52 25.31 26.65
N GLN A 514 3.54 25.99 26.03
CA GLN A 514 3.29 27.43 26.24
C GLN A 514 3.20 27.78 27.74
N LEU A 515 2.55 26.91 28.52
CA LEU A 515 2.32 27.09 29.96
C LEU A 515 3.22 26.22 30.84
N GLY A 516 3.94 25.25 30.28
CA GLY A 516 4.71 24.25 31.03
C GLY A 516 3.83 23.38 31.93
N ILE A 517 2.68 22.93 31.41
CA ILE A 517 1.73 22.07 32.14
C ILE A 517 1.26 20.89 31.28
N VAL A 518 0.70 19.87 31.94
CA VAL A 518 -0.14 18.87 31.30
C VAL A 518 -1.59 19.12 31.70
N GLU A 519 -2.41 19.53 30.73
CA GLU A 519 -3.85 19.70 30.91
C GLU A 519 -4.55 18.33 30.92
N VAL A 520 -5.67 18.26 31.64
CA VAL A 520 -6.53 17.07 31.66
C VAL A 520 -7.93 17.49 31.23
N LEU A 521 -8.41 16.90 30.14
CA LEU A 521 -9.75 17.09 29.61
C LEU A 521 -10.62 15.87 29.95
N ASP A 522 -11.86 16.13 30.35
CA ASP A 522 -12.91 15.11 30.41
C ASP A 522 -13.41 14.81 29.00
N ILE A 523 -13.44 13.53 28.66
CA ILE A 523 -13.94 12.98 27.40
C ILE A 523 -15.03 11.92 27.65
N GLU A 524 -15.84 12.07 28.71
CA GLU A 524 -17.01 11.20 28.95
C GLU A 524 -17.89 11.19 27.69
N THR A 525 -18.02 12.37 27.06
CA THR A 525 -18.54 12.53 25.70
C THR A 525 -17.40 13.00 24.78
N PRO A 526 -16.74 12.12 23.99
CA PRO A 526 -15.54 12.47 23.23
C PRO A 526 -15.66 13.70 22.33
N LEU A 527 -16.84 13.91 21.72
CA LEU A 527 -17.09 15.07 20.87
C LEU A 527 -17.52 16.34 21.64
N GLN A 528 -17.39 16.35 22.96
CA GLN A 528 -17.64 17.51 23.82
C GLN A 528 -16.60 17.59 24.95
N PRO A 529 -15.30 17.67 24.62
CA PRO A 529 -14.25 17.71 25.63
C PRO A 529 -14.38 18.95 26.53
N THR A 530 -14.15 18.78 27.84
CA THR A 530 -14.16 19.90 28.79
C THR A 530 -12.95 19.86 29.71
N LEU A 531 -12.43 21.03 30.11
CA LEU A 531 -11.28 21.08 31.02
C LEU A 531 -11.64 20.52 32.40
N LEU A 532 -11.00 19.42 32.79
CA LEU A 532 -11.13 18.79 34.11
C LEU A 532 -10.12 19.38 35.10
N GLY A 533 -8.89 19.61 34.67
CA GLY A 533 -7.81 20.11 35.52
C GLY A 533 -6.44 20.07 34.84
N GLN A 534 -5.39 19.93 35.64
CA GLN A 534 -4.01 19.77 35.21
C GLN A 534 -3.23 18.90 36.20
N LEU A 535 -2.14 18.29 35.77
CA LEU A 535 -1.22 17.59 36.66
C LEU A 535 -0.42 18.58 37.53
N ASP A 536 -0.08 18.16 38.75
CA ASP A 536 0.76 18.96 39.66
C ASP A 536 2.25 18.75 39.33
N ILE A 537 2.74 19.49 38.33
CA ILE A 537 4.14 19.46 37.91
C ILE A 537 5.09 19.98 39.02
N ALA A 538 4.61 20.88 39.88
CA ALA A 538 5.42 21.39 40.99
C ALA A 538 5.67 20.31 42.06
N ALA A 539 4.75 19.36 42.23
CA ALA A 539 4.98 18.19 43.07
C ALA A 539 6.14 17.34 42.53
N ALA A 540 6.22 17.12 41.21
CA ALA A 540 7.32 16.36 40.60
C ALA A 540 8.67 17.05 40.82
N ALA A 541 8.75 18.37 40.66
CA ALA A 541 9.97 19.15 40.96
C ALA A 541 10.41 18.99 42.42
N THR A 542 9.43 18.96 43.34
CA THR A 542 9.71 18.83 44.77
C THR A 542 10.18 17.42 45.14
N ASP A 543 9.59 16.40 44.53
CA ASP A 543 9.93 14.99 44.77
C ASP A 543 11.30 14.63 44.21
N SER A 544 11.58 15.01 42.96
CA SER A 544 12.85 14.71 42.29
C SER A 544 14.00 15.60 42.79
N GLY A 545 13.70 16.82 43.23
CA GLY A 545 14.71 17.84 43.54
C GLY A 545 15.37 18.46 42.30
N VAL A 546 14.85 18.18 41.10
CA VAL A 546 15.29 18.74 39.82
C VAL A 546 14.58 20.08 39.56
N THR A 547 15.30 21.05 39.00
CA THR A 547 14.66 22.26 38.45
C THR A 547 14.18 21.91 37.05
N LEU A 548 12.87 21.84 36.87
CA LEU A 548 12.25 21.32 35.65
C LEU A 548 12.37 22.31 34.48
N GLY A 549 12.62 21.76 33.28
CA GLY A 549 12.64 22.43 31.98
C GLY A 549 11.32 22.22 31.22
N ALA A 550 11.41 21.97 29.91
CA ALA A 550 10.24 21.68 29.09
C ALA A 550 9.60 20.33 29.45
N ILE A 551 8.33 20.18 29.07
CA ILE A 551 7.57 18.94 29.19
C ILE A 551 7.34 18.49 27.75
N ASN A 552 7.90 17.35 27.36
CA ASN A 552 7.94 16.97 25.95
C ASN A 552 6.91 15.89 25.63
N SER A 553 6.64 14.96 26.57
CA SER A 553 5.77 13.82 26.27
C SER A 553 4.89 13.37 27.43
N VAL A 554 3.76 12.75 27.08
CA VAL A 554 2.80 12.14 28.00
C VAL A 554 2.34 10.79 27.45
N ALA A 555 2.27 9.76 28.31
CA ALA A 555 1.72 8.46 27.95
C ALA A 555 0.88 7.86 29.08
N VAL A 556 -0.13 7.08 28.70
CA VAL A 556 -1.08 6.45 29.63
C VAL A 556 -0.79 4.95 29.72
N GLY A 557 -0.58 4.47 30.94
CA GLY A 557 -0.53 3.04 31.30
C GLY A 557 -1.85 2.58 31.92
N THR A 558 -1.85 1.41 32.58
CA THR A 558 -3.08 0.88 33.19
C THR A 558 -3.51 1.61 34.47
N GLN A 559 -2.55 2.10 35.26
CA GLN A 559 -2.81 2.74 36.57
C GLN A 559 -2.25 4.16 36.66
N HIS A 560 -1.32 4.52 35.77
CA HIS A 560 -0.59 5.76 35.84
C HIS A 560 -0.58 6.46 34.48
N VAL A 561 -0.51 7.78 34.52
CA VAL A 561 -0.04 8.61 33.41
C VAL A 561 1.42 8.99 33.69
N ALA A 562 2.28 8.85 32.71
CA ALA A 562 3.69 9.22 32.77
C ALA A 562 3.94 10.51 31.98
N VAL A 563 4.85 11.35 32.47
CA VAL A 563 5.23 12.62 31.83
C VAL A 563 6.76 12.71 31.74
N ALA A 564 7.29 12.97 30.55
CA ALA A 564 8.71 13.23 30.31
C ALA A 564 8.99 14.72 30.55
N ILE A 565 9.95 15.03 31.41
CA ILE A 565 10.25 16.41 31.80
C ILE A 565 11.75 16.63 31.83
N GLU A 566 12.21 17.63 31.10
CA GLU A 566 13.60 18.00 31.05
C GLU A 566 14.10 18.59 32.37
N ASN A 567 15.43 18.68 32.47
CA ASN A 567 16.05 19.60 33.39
C ASN A 567 16.08 21.00 32.76
N SER A 568 15.97 22.05 33.59
CA SER A 568 16.12 23.44 33.14
C SER A 568 17.48 23.76 32.48
N ASP A 569 18.48 22.92 32.74
CA ASP A 569 19.71 22.81 31.96
C ASP A 569 19.59 21.53 31.12
N ARG A 570 19.26 21.65 29.81
CA ARG A 570 18.93 20.52 28.93
C ARG A 570 20.06 19.47 28.85
N GLN A 571 21.30 19.87 29.14
CA GLN A 571 22.46 18.96 29.19
C GLN A 571 22.56 18.11 30.47
N GLN A 572 21.66 18.31 31.44
CA GLN A 572 21.56 17.48 32.65
C GLN A 572 20.42 16.47 32.53
N ASN A 573 20.53 15.38 33.29
CA ASN A 573 19.47 14.37 33.42
C ASN A 573 18.12 15.01 33.81
N GLY A 574 17.08 14.64 33.06
CA GLY A 574 15.68 14.97 33.33
C GLY A 574 14.99 13.94 34.22
N ILE A 575 13.65 13.93 34.18
CA ILE A 575 12.82 12.98 34.92
C ILE A 575 11.67 12.39 34.10
N ALA A 576 11.24 11.20 34.49
CA ALA A 576 9.91 10.68 34.20
C ALA A 576 9.05 10.75 35.47
N ALA A 577 7.92 11.47 35.41
CA ALA A 577 6.99 11.61 36.52
C ALA A 577 5.73 10.75 36.30
N LEU A 578 5.38 9.91 37.27
CA LEU A 578 4.17 9.08 37.24
C LEU A 578 3.10 9.67 38.15
N TYR A 579 1.89 9.81 37.64
CA TYR A 579 0.71 10.24 38.40
C TYR A 579 -0.36 9.15 38.37
N ASN A 580 -1.11 8.98 39.46
CA ASN A 580 -2.22 8.04 39.52
C ASN A 580 -3.37 8.50 38.62
N LEU A 581 -3.92 7.64 37.77
CA LEU A 581 -5.06 8.00 36.89
C LEU A 581 -6.35 8.26 37.69
N GLU A 582 -6.52 7.59 38.84
CA GLU A 582 -7.75 7.70 39.66
C GLU A 582 -7.92 9.09 40.28
N ASP A 583 -6.84 9.72 40.75
CA ASP A 583 -6.92 10.98 41.50
C ASP A 583 -5.91 12.06 41.05
N LEU A 584 -5.15 11.79 39.99
CA LEU A 584 -4.15 12.69 39.38
C LEU A 584 -3.02 13.11 40.33
N THR A 585 -2.83 12.41 41.46
CA THR A 585 -1.74 12.69 42.40
C THR A 585 -0.43 12.07 41.94
N LEU A 586 0.69 12.74 42.21
CA LEU A 586 2.03 12.21 41.93
C LEU A 586 2.25 10.90 42.71
N ALA A 587 2.62 9.85 42.00
CA ALA A 587 2.98 8.54 42.53
C ALA A 587 4.49 8.43 42.77
N ALA A 588 5.32 8.79 41.79
CA ALA A 588 6.78 8.76 41.88
C ALA A 588 7.45 9.59 40.78
N THR A 589 8.71 9.96 40.99
CA THR A 589 9.61 10.44 39.95
C THR A 589 10.81 9.51 39.78
N PHE A 590 11.30 9.38 38.54
CA PHE A 590 12.49 8.63 38.19
C PHE A 590 13.46 9.54 37.43
N GLU A 591 14.74 9.53 37.81
CA GLU A 591 15.79 10.19 37.01
C GLU A 591 16.00 9.41 35.71
N VAL A 592 16.07 10.14 34.59
CA VAL A 592 16.28 9.60 33.23
C VAL A 592 17.47 10.31 32.57
N GLY A 593 17.71 10.11 31.28
CA GLY A 593 18.81 10.77 30.55
C GLY A 593 18.57 12.27 30.34
N ALA A 594 19.53 12.93 29.67
CA ALA A 594 19.41 14.33 29.26
C ALA A 594 18.49 14.45 28.04
N GLY A 595 17.67 15.51 27.99
CA GLY A 595 16.65 15.71 26.94
C GLY A 595 15.65 14.55 26.81
N PRO A 596 14.90 14.16 27.87
CA PRO A 596 13.88 13.13 27.76
C PRO A 596 12.73 13.63 26.88
N ASP A 597 12.73 13.16 25.64
CA ASP A 597 11.85 13.69 24.61
C ASP A 597 10.52 12.93 24.57
N MET A 598 10.56 11.66 24.16
CA MET A 598 9.38 10.80 24.13
C MET A 598 9.36 9.77 25.27
N LEU A 599 8.16 9.43 25.75
CA LEU A 599 7.97 8.24 26.57
C LEU A 599 6.77 7.39 26.15
N THR A 600 6.85 6.09 26.41
CA THR A 600 5.75 5.15 26.15
C THR A 600 5.79 3.94 27.07
N PHE A 601 4.61 3.40 27.37
CA PHE A 601 4.50 2.14 28.08
C PHE A 601 4.64 0.96 27.12
N ASP A 602 5.19 -0.15 27.61
CA ASP A 602 5.05 -1.43 26.92
C ASP A 602 3.58 -1.88 26.90
N LEU A 603 3.25 -2.89 26.09
CA LEU A 603 1.85 -3.28 25.83
C LEU A 603 1.13 -3.86 27.05
N LEU A 604 1.87 -4.15 28.12
CA LEU A 604 1.36 -4.65 29.39
C LEU A 604 1.36 -3.57 30.49
N ALA A 605 1.83 -2.35 30.19
CA ALA A 605 2.07 -1.27 31.13
C ALA A 605 2.92 -1.70 32.35
N GLN A 606 3.85 -2.63 32.12
CA GLN A 606 4.81 -3.13 33.12
C GLN A 606 6.17 -2.46 32.98
N ARG A 607 6.46 -1.84 31.83
CA ARG A 607 7.70 -1.11 31.60
C ARG A 607 7.34 0.24 31.00
N LEU A 608 8.02 1.29 31.46
CA LEU A 608 8.02 2.61 30.85
C LEU A 608 9.36 2.80 30.16
N LEU A 609 9.32 3.16 28.88
CA LEU A 609 10.49 3.51 28.08
C LEU A 609 10.51 5.02 27.87
N VAL A 610 11.70 5.62 27.96
CA VAL A 610 11.93 7.05 27.74
C VAL A 610 13.09 7.20 26.79
N ALA A 611 12.87 7.85 25.65
CA ALA A 611 13.91 8.26 24.73
C ALA A 611 14.55 9.53 25.29
N ASN A 612 15.87 9.56 25.38
CA ASN A 612 16.60 10.72 25.87
C ASN A 612 17.61 11.07 24.78
N GLU A 613 17.39 12.19 24.10
CA GLU A 613 18.18 12.60 22.95
C GLU A 613 19.63 12.81 23.34
N GLY A 614 19.86 13.52 24.45
CA GLY A 614 21.21 13.88 24.86
C GLY A 614 21.81 15.01 24.02
N GLU A 615 21.00 15.91 23.48
CA GLU A 615 21.45 16.99 22.60
C GLU A 615 22.55 17.91 23.19
N PRO A 616 23.44 18.41 22.33
CA PRO A 616 24.46 19.37 22.71
C PRO A 616 23.85 20.73 23.07
N ASN A 617 24.62 21.55 23.80
CA ASN A 617 24.26 22.94 23.99
C ASN A 617 24.57 23.79 22.74
N ASP A 618 23.98 24.98 22.61
CA ASP A 618 24.09 25.86 21.43
C ASP A 618 25.51 26.09 20.88
N ASP A 619 26.54 26.10 21.73
CA ASP A 619 27.93 26.32 21.34
C ASP A 619 28.77 25.02 21.23
N TYR A 620 28.12 23.86 21.33
CA TYR A 620 28.70 22.51 21.26
C TYR A 620 29.80 22.22 22.29
N SER A 621 29.86 22.98 23.38
CA SER A 621 30.88 22.76 24.43
C SER A 621 30.53 21.67 25.43
N ILE A 622 29.25 21.31 25.55
CA ILE A 622 28.74 20.21 26.36
C ILE A 622 27.77 19.41 25.50
N ASP A 623 28.09 18.14 25.33
CA ASP A 623 27.38 17.18 24.48
C ASP A 623 27.17 15.89 25.30
N PRO A 624 25.99 15.73 25.95
CA PRO A 624 25.63 14.53 26.71
C PRO A 624 25.63 13.25 25.87
N GLU A 625 25.50 12.08 26.51
CA GLU A 625 25.27 10.82 25.79
C GLU A 625 23.77 10.58 25.65
N GLY A 626 23.29 10.34 24.42
CA GLY A 626 21.94 9.87 24.14
C GLY A 626 21.71 8.45 24.64
N SER A 627 20.47 8.13 24.98
CA SER A 627 20.12 6.86 25.64
C SER A 627 18.62 6.59 25.74
N VAL A 628 18.26 5.34 26.02
CA VAL A 628 16.88 4.94 26.36
C VAL A 628 16.82 4.51 27.82
N THR A 629 15.94 5.11 28.62
CA THR A 629 15.71 4.68 29.99
C THR A 629 14.57 3.67 30.04
N LEU A 630 14.82 2.48 30.59
CA LEU A 630 13.80 1.46 30.86
C LEU A 630 13.50 1.42 32.36
N ILE A 631 12.27 1.75 32.73
CA ILE A 631 11.75 1.72 34.11
C ILE A 631 10.84 0.50 34.23
N ASP A 632 11.30 -0.54 34.90
CA ASP A 632 10.55 -1.78 35.13
C ASP A 632 9.64 -1.62 36.36
N LEU A 633 8.33 -1.66 36.14
CA LEU A 633 7.27 -1.47 37.13
C LEU A 633 6.58 -2.81 37.49
N THR A 634 7.14 -3.95 37.08
CA THR A 634 6.51 -5.28 37.25
C THR A 634 6.17 -5.59 38.71
N ASP A 635 7.05 -5.19 39.64
CA ASP A 635 6.88 -5.39 41.08
C ASP A 635 6.25 -4.18 41.80
N GLY A 636 5.73 -3.22 41.03
CA GLY A 636 5.09 -1.99 41.50
C GLY A 636 6.04 -0.78 41.56
N VAL A 637 5.46 0.42 41.64
CA VAL A 637 6.19 1.71 41.57
C VAL A 637 7.26 1.83 42.66
N ASP A 638 6.98 1.41 43.89
CA ASP A 638 7.92 1.46 45.02
C ASP A 638 9.16 0.54 44.84
N ALA A 639 9.07 -0.44 43.96
CA ALA A 639 10.10 -1.44 43.68
C ALA A 639 10.65 -1.31 42.25
N ALA A 640 10.42 -0.18 41.60
CA ALA A 640 10.79 0.00 40.20
C ALA A 640 12.31 -0.12 39.99
N GLU A 641 12.71 -0.81 38.92
CA GLU A 641 14.10 -0.91 38.50
C GLU A 641 14.35 0.02 37.30
N VAL A 642 15.20 1.02 37.47
CA VAL A 642 15.59 1.96 36.40
C VAL A 642 16.88 1.49 35.75
N THR A 643 16.88 1.34 34.43
CA THR A 643 18.05 0.95 33.62
C THR A 643 18.29 1.97 32.51
N GLN A 644 19.43 2.66 32.53
CA GLN A 644 19.87 3.51 31.43
C GLN A 644 20.56 2.66 30.36
N ILE A 645 19.99 2.62 29.16
CA ILE A 645 20.53 1.88 28.01
C ILE A 645 21.19 2.90 27.08
N GLY A 646 22.53 2.96 27.08
CA GLY A 646 23.30 3.87 26.23
C GLY A 646 24.00 3.17 25.06
N PHE A 647 24.70 3.95 24.24
CA PHE A 647 25.38 3.49 23.03
C PHE A 647 26.90 3.40 23.14
N SER A 648 27.47 3.54 24.35
CA SER A 648 28.92 3.60 24.56
C SER A 648 29.70 2.35 24.11
N GLU A 649 29.04 1.20 23.97
CA GLU A 649 29.64 -0.02 23.42
C GLU A 649 29.99 0.10 21.92
N PHE A 650 29.31 0.99 21.20
CA PHE A 650 29.50 1.27 19.78
C PHE A 650 30.54 2.36 19.51
N ASN A 651 30.99 3.09 20.54
CA ASN A 651 32.06 4.07 20.42
C ASN A 651 33.32 3.47 19.78
N ALA A 652 34.11 4.31 19.10
CA ALA A 652 35.38 3.88 18.53
C ALA A 652 36.29 3.19 19.59
N GLY A 653 36.64 1.93 19.35
CA GLY A 653 37.41 1.10 20.29
C GLY A 653 36.59 0.37 21.36
N GLY A 654 35.27 0.56 21.39
CA GLY A 654 34.30 -0.19 22.19
C GLY A 654 34.13 -1.64 21.76
N ALA A 655 33.46 -2.44 22.58
CA ALA A 655 33.31 -3.89 22.37
C ALA A 655 32.47 -4.24 21.13
N ARG A 656 31.56 -3.34 20.72
CA ARG A 656 30.62 -3.51 19.62
C ARG A 656 30.79 -2.44 18.52
N ALA A 657 31.91 -1.73 18.51
CA ALA A 657 32.21 -0.68 17.53
C ALA A 657 32.09 -1.16 16.06
N SER A 658 32.41 -2.43 15.80
CA SER A 658 32.30 -3.01 14.45
C SER A 658 30.87 -3.37 14.02
N GLU A 659 29.90 -3.27 14.93
CA GLU A 659 28.49 -3.56 14.67
C GLU A 659 27.72 -2.32 14.21
N LEU A 660 28.27 -1.11 14.38
CA LEU A 660 27.66 0.11 13.87
C LEU A 660 27.69 0.10 12.33
N PRO A 661 26.52 0.13 11.65
CA PRO A 661 26.48 0.18 10.19
C PRO A 661 27.14 1.45 9.66
N ALA A 662 27.86 1.34 8.54
CA ALA A 662 28.55 2.49 7.93
C ALA A 662 27.61 3.62 7.46
N GLY A 663 26.32 3.32 7.24
CA GLY A 663 25.31 4.31 6.86
C GLY A 663 24.70 5.08 8.04
N VAL A 664 25.02 4.74 9.29
CA VAL A 664 24.58 5.53 10.45
C VAL A 664 25.44 6.79 10.49
N ARG A 665 24.80 7.96 10.52
CA ARG A 665 25.51 9.24 10.50
C ARG A 665 26.05 9.54 11.89
N VAL A 666 27.34 9.83 11.99
CA VAL A 666 28.03 10.27 13.21
C VAL A 666 28.94 11.43 12.81
N PHE A 667 28.50 12.65 13.07
CA PHE A 667 29.02 13.86 12.41
C PHE A 667 29.15 15.08 13.32
N GLY A 668 28.68 15.00 14.57
CA GLY A 668 28.84 16.00 15.60
C GLY A 668 30.33 16.32 15.86
N PRO A 669 30.70 17.61 16.08
CA PRO A 669 32.09 18.02 16.26
C PRO A 669 32.84 17.30 17.39
N GLY A 670 33.61 16.27 17.03
CA GLY A 670 34.42 15.51 18.00
C GLY A 670 33.60 14.62 18.93
N ALA A 671 32.33 14.37 18.61
CA ALA A 671 31.44 13.51 19.36
C ALA A 671 31.89 12.04 19.29
N SER A 672 31.62 11.31 20.37
CA SER A 672 31.59 9.85 20.34
C SER A 672 30.25 9.37 19.75
N VAL A 673 30.17 8.12 19.29
CA VAL A 673 28.89 7.53 18.82
C VAL A 673 27.80 7.70 19.87
N ALA A 674 28.11 7.52 21.15
CA ALA A 674 27.12 7.67 22.21
C ALA A 674 26.65 9.10 22.47
N GLN A 675 27.46 10.09 22.11
CA GLN A 675 27.03 11.49 22.18
C GLN A 675 26.24 11.87 20.92
N ASP A 676 26.65 11.33 19.79
CA ASP A 676 26.04 11.63 18.50
C ASP A 676 24.70 10.93 18.28
N LEU A 677 24.42 9.78 18.89
CA LEU A 677 23.14 9.11 18.68
C LEU A 677 22.07 9.74 19.57
N GLU A 678 21.03 10.32 18.97
CA GLU A 678 19.94 11.05 19.64
C GLU A 678 18.60 10.26 19.54
N PRO A 679 18.22 9.47 20.57
CA PRO A 679 16.91 8.81 20.63
C PRO A 679 15.75 9.77 20.79
N GLU A 680 14.78 9.69 19.88
CA GLU A 680 13.66 10.64 19.82
C GLU A 680 12.32 9.93 20.08
N TYR A 681 11.90 9.00 19.22
CA TYR A 681 10.59 8.35 19.31
C TYR A 681 10.66 6.82 19.46
N ILE A 682 9.66 6.21 20.11
CA ILE A 682 9.66 4.77 20.46
C ILE A 682 8.40 4.02 19.99
N GLY A 683 8.60 2.98 19.17
CA GLY A 683 7.55 2.04 18.73
C GLY A 683 7.71 0.67 19.39
N VAL A 684 6.75 0.25 20.23
CA VAL A 684 6.80 -1.06 20.91
C VAL A 684 6.26 -2.18 20.02
N ALA A 685 7.05 -3.24 19.81
CA ALA A 685 6.64 -4.38 18.99
C ALA A 685 5.46 -5.15 19.62
N LEU A 686 4.51 -5.61 18.81
CA LEU A 686 3.28 -6.26 19.29
C LEU A 686 3.47 -7.60 20.02
N ASN A 687 4.66 -8.22 19.90
CA ASN A 687 5.02 -9.40 20.70
C ASN A 687 5.54 -9.03 22.11
N ASN A 688 5.63 -7.73 22.42
CA ASN A 688 6.13 -7.15 23.67
C ASN A 688 7.53 -7.62 24.09
N SER A 689 8.40 -7.96 23.12
CA SER A 689 9.77 -8.40 23.41
C SER A 689 10.83 -7.33 23.16
N LYS A 690 10.52 -6.33 22.33
CA LYS A 690 11.45 -5.27 21.91
C LYS A 690 10.73 -3.97 21.58
N ALA A 691 11.49 -2.90 21.48
CA ALA A 691 11.05 -1.62 20.91
C ALA A 691 12.00 -1.18 19.79
N PHE A 692 11.46 -0.44 18.83
CA PHE A 692 12.19 0.28 17.80
C PHE A 692 12.26 1.75 18.19
N VAL A 693 13.42 2.38 18.04
CA VAL A 693 13.68 3.74 18.51
C VAL A 693 14.27 4.54 17.36
N SER A 694 13.65 5.65 16.98
CA SER A 694 14.21 6.56 15.95
C SER A 694 15.47 7.25 16.47
N LEU A 695 16.39 7.48 15.54
CA LEU A 695 17.62 8.26 15.70
C LEU A 695 17.67 9.20 14.49
N GLN A 696 16.84 10.24 14.49
CA GLN A 696 16.45 11.00 13.30
C GLN A 696 17.63 11.63 12.58
N GLU A 697 18.44 12.42 13.29
CA GLU A 697 19.62 13.11 12.78
C GLU A 697 20.63 12.09 12.24
N ASN A 698 20.70 10.93 12.89
CA ASN A 698 21.59 9.84 12.50
C ASN A 698 21.07 9.01 11.32
N ASN A 699 19.84 9.27 10.86
CA ASN A 699 19.13 8.54 9.82
C ASN A 699 19.11 7.02 10.10
N ALA A 700 18.77 6.68 11.35
CA ALA A 700 18.90 5.33 11.88
C ALA A 700 17.74 4.93 12.80
N VAL A 701 17.65 3.63 13.10
CA VAL A 701 16.74 3.07 14.11
C VAL A 701 17.52 2.11 15.01
N ALA A 702 17.41 2.30 16.33
CA ALA A 702 17.91 1.35 17.31
C ALA A 702 16.83 0.35 17.74
N VAL A 703 17.24 -0.88 18.06
CA VAL A 703 16.35 -1.92 18.61
C VAL A 703 16.72 -2.18 20.06
N ILE A 704 15.76 -2.02 20.96
CA ILE A 704 15.92 -2.29 22.39
C ILE A 704 15.29 -3.64 22.73
N ASP A 705 16.09 -4.58 23.23
CA ASP A 705 15.60 -5.87 23.72
C ASP A 705 15.24 -5.77 25.21
N PHE A 706 14.03 -6.20 25.56
CA PHE A 706 13.51 -6.06 26.92
C PHE A 706 14.05 -7.10 27.89
N ASP A 707 14.53 -8.26 27.40
CA ASP A 707 15.06 -9.33 28.24
C ASP A 707 16.52 -9.04 28.62
N SER A 708 17.34 -8.60 27.67
CA SER A 708 18.74 -8.22 27.93
C SER A 708 18.89 -6.80 28.47
N LYS A 709 17.85 -5.96 28.34
CA LYS A 709 17.87 -4.53 28.70
C LYS A 709 19.02 -3.80 28.01
N SER A 710 19.17 -4.00 26.70
CA SER A 710 20.27 -3.44 25.89
C SER A 710 19.85 -3.15 24.46
N VAL A 711 20.61 -2.31 23.76
CA VAL A 711 20.51 -2.18 22.30
C VAL A 711 20.90 -3.52 21.67
N SER A 712 19.99 -4.21 20.99
CA SER A 712 20.32 -5.44 20.27
C SER A 712 20.94 -5.13 18.91
N GLU A 713 20.47 -4.10 18.22
CA GLU A 713 20.84 -3.78 16.85
C GLU A 713 20.62 -2.29 16.55
N ILE A 714 21.34 -1.77 15.55
CA ILE A 714 21.15 -0.43 14.98
C ILE A 714 21.09 -0.61 13.46
N PHE A 715 20.05 -0.05 12.83
CA PHE A 715 19.86 -0.05 11.39
C PHE A 715 20.14 1.35 10.84
N ALA A 716 20.89 1.43 9.74
CA ALA A 716 20.92 2.63 8.91
C ALA A 716 19.77 2.57 7.90
N LEU A 717 19.04 3.67 7.72
CA LEU A 717 17.85 3.69 6.86
C LEU A 717 18.18 3.91 5.38
N GLY A 718 19.41 4.35 5.07
CA GLY A 718 19.82 4.67 3.71
C GLY A 718 19.12 5.93 3.19
N THR A 719 18.99 6.05 1.87
CA THR A 719 18.44 7.26 1.24
C THR A 719 17.40 6.91 0.17
N LYS A 720 16.55 7.88 -0.13
CA LYS A 720 15.56 7.85 -1.22
C LYS A 720 16.07 8.64 -2.41
N ASP A 721 16.17 8.00 -3.57
CA ASP A 721 16.63 8.64 -4.80
C ASP A 721 15.50 9.48 -5.44
N PHE A 722 15.66 10.80 -5.49
CA PHE A 722 14.72 11.74 -6.12
C PHE A 722 14.91 11.84 -7.65
N GLY A 723 15.88 11.14 -8.22
CA GLY A 723 16.03 10.94 -9.66
C GLY A 723 15.14 9.84 -10.24
N VAL A 724 14.49 9.04 -9.38
CA VAL A 724 13.65 7.91 -9.78
C VAL A 724 12.18 8.30 -9.80
N LYS A 725 11.48 7.84 -10.84
CA LYS A 725 10.06 8.08 -11.03
C LYS A 725 9.22 7.63 -9.84
N GLY A 726 8.23 8.44 -9.46
CA GLY A 726 7.43 8.23 -8.26
C GLY A 726 8.00 8.87 -7.01
N ASN A 727 9.25 9.35 -7.04
CA ASN A 727 9.89 10.14 -5.98
C ASN A 727 10.05 11.59 -6.41
N GLU A 728 9.10 12.15 -7.17
CA GLU A 728 9.21 13.54 -7.60
C GLU A 728 9.28 14.51 -6.41
N LEU A 729 10.10 15.54 -6.56
CA LEU A 729 10.42 16.53 -5.55
C LEU A 729 10.25 17.93 -6.14
N ASP A 730 9.61 18.80 -5.36
CA ASP A 730 9.69 20.23 -5.58
C ASP A 730 10.80 20.83 -4.73
N VAL A 731 11.60 21.72 -5.30
CA VAL A 731 12.90 22.15 -4.75
C VAL A 731 13.02 23.68 -4.62
N ASN A 732 11.97 24.43 -4.96
CA ASN A 732 12.00 25.89 -4.96
C ASN A 732 10.64 26.43 -4.52
N ASP A 733 10.62 27.49 -3.70
CA ASP A 733 9.39 28.15 -3.25
C ASP A 733 8.91 29.26 -4.22
N ASP A 734 8.90 28.96 -5.53
CA ASP A 734 8.65 29.94 -6.59
C ASP A 734 7.17 30.37 -6.73
N GLY A 735 6.32 29.89 -5.83
CA GLY A 735 4.89 30.08 -5.79
C GLY A 735 4.12 29.04 -6.60
N SER A 736 4.77 27.97 -7.07
CA SER A 736 4.18 26.91 -7.86
C SER A 736 4.78 25.54 -7.55
N ILE A 737 3.90 24.54 -7.40
CA ILE A 737 4.33 23.17 -7.11
C ILE A 737 4.82 22.49 -8.39
N ASN A 738 6.08 22.06 -8.39
CA ASN A 738 6.69 21.35 -9.52
C ASN A 738 7.12 19.93 -9.15
N PHE A 739 6.60 18.93 -9.86
CA PHE A 739 6.98 17.53 -9.68
C PHE A 739 8.25 17.22 -10.49
N GLY A 740 9.42 17.57 -9.96
CA GLY A 740 10.73 17.38 -10.60
C GLY A 740 11.38 16.03 -10.28
N LEU A 741 12.20 15.53 -11.20
CA LEU A 741 13.13 14.42 -10.94
C LEU A 741 14.56 14.96 -10.98
N TRP A 742 15.37 14.59 -9.98
CA TRP A 742 16.69 15.16 -9.76
C TRP A 742 17.74 14.06 -9.54
N PRO A 743 18.30 13.45 -10.62
CA PRO A 743 19.30 12.40 -10.49
C PRO A 743 20.55 12.87 -9.76
N GLY A 744 21.05 12.07 -8.82
CA GLY A 744 22.15 12.45 -7.92
C GLY A 744 21.72 13.33 -6.75
N VAL A 745 20.41 13.54 -6.55
CA VAL A 745 19.83 14.14 -5.33
C VAL A 745 19.06 13.07 -4.59
N VAL A 746 19.30 12.97 -3.29
CA VAL A 746 18.71 11.95 -2.42
C VAL A 746 18.11 12.58 -1.17
N GLY A 747 17.09 11.95 -0.59
CA GLY A 747 16.50 12.33 0.69
C GLY A 747 16.89 11.32 1.77
N MET A 748 17.34 11.79 2.92
CA MET A 748 17.57 10.93 4.08
C MET A 748 16.23 10.61 4.75
N TYR A 749 15.99 9.38 5.20
CA TYR A 749 14.69 9.01 5.76
C TYR A 749 14.37 9.75 7.06
N GLN A 750 15.35 9.92 7.96
CA GLN A 750 15.27 10.81 9.15
C GLN A 750 13.88 10.83 9.81
N PRO A 751 13.50 9.71 10.46
CA PRO A 751 12.15 9.56 10.93
C PRO A 751 11.96 10.17 12.32
N ASP A 752 10.93 11.00 12.45
CA ASP A 752 10.48 11.54 13.73
C ASP A 752 9.65 10.48 14.43
N ALA A 753 8.36 10.39 14.09
CA ALA A 753 7.50 9.42 14.70
C ALA A 753 7.71 8.00 14.13
N ILE A 754 7.70 7.02 15.04
CA ILE A 754 7.77 5.59 14.72
C ILE A 754 6.66 4.81 15.43
N ALA A 755 6.01 3.89 14.72
CA ALA A 755 5.01 2.99 15.29
C ALA A 755 5.19 1.56 14.77
N ALA A 756 4.90 0.56 15.61
CA ALA A 756 5.08 -0.84 15.25
C ALA A 756 3.75 -1.59 15.11
N TYR A 757 3.70 -2.55 14.18
CA TYR A 757 2.58 -3.47 14.01
C TYR A 757 3.06 -4.86 13.58
N GLN A 758 2.13 -5.80 13.41
CA GLN A 758 2.44 -7.15 12.93
C GLN A 758 1.64 -7.49 11.69
N PHE A 759 2.30 -8.17 10.77
CA PHE A 759 1.70 -8.78 9.61
C PHE A 759 2.25 -10.20 9.44
N ALA A 760 1.35 -11.17 9.20
CA ALA A 760 1.70 -12.59 9.05
C ALA A 760 2.60 -13.15 10.17
N GLY A 761 2.49 -12.63 11.40
CA GLY A 761 3.26 -13.06 12.56
C GLY A 761 4.70 -12.50 12.63
N LYS A 762 5.06 -11.57 11.76
CA LYS A 762 6.33 -10.82 11.79
C LYS A 762 6.09 -9.40 12.24
N ASN A 763 7.07 -8.80 12.91
CA ASN A 763 6.99 -7.39 13.29
C ASN A 763 7.38 -6.50 12.10
N PHE A 764 6.75 -5.34 12.01
CA PHE A 764 7.06 -4.26 11.10
C PHE A 764 7.00 -2.95 11.89
N PHE A 765 7.70 -1.93 11.40
CA PHE A 765 7.56 -0.57 11.91
C PHE A 765 7.33 0.41 10.78
N VAL A 766 6.59 1.46 11.09
CA VAL A 766 6.21 2.56 10.19
C VAL A 766 6.90 3.81 10.70
N THR A 767 7.46 4.60 9.79
CA THR A 767 8.14 5.86 10.11
C THR A 767 7.53 7.04 9.37
N ALA A 768 7.45 8.19 10.03
CA ALA A 768 7.13 9.48 9.43
C ALA A 768 8.44 10.24 9.16
N ASN A 769 8.76 10.45 7.88
CA ASN A 769 10.09 10.86 7.42
C ASN A 769 10.15 12.38 7.22
N GLU A 770 10.11 13.12 8.33
CA GLU A 770 10.03 14.58 8.43
C GLU A 770 11.32 15.25 7.97
N GLY A 771 12.41 15.00 8.70
CA GLY A 771 13.77 15.31 8.28
C GLY A 771 14.42 16.48 8.99
N ASP A 772 14.88 16.28 10.22
CA ASP A 772 15.54 17.33 10.99
C ASP A 772 17.06 17.40 10.80
N ALA A 773 17.60 18.58 11.07
CA ALA A 773 19.00 18.93 10.84
C ALA A 773 19.63 19.42 12.12
N ARG A 774 20.91 19.12 12.33
CA ARG A 774 21.65 19.79 13.41
C ARG A 774 22.06 21.20 13.00
N ASP A 775 21.30 22.19 13.46
CA ASP A 775 21.56 23.62 13.22
C ASP A 775 21.67 24.41 14.54
N TYR A 776 22.88 24.45 15.09
CA TYR A 776 23.19 25.22 16.30
C TYR A 776 24.20 26.35 15.99
N SER A 777 24.31 27.30 16.92
CA SER A 777 25.24 28.44 16.76
C SER A 777 26.71 28.03 16.65
N GLY A 778 27.10 26.93 17.29
CA GLY A 778 28.46 26.38 17.30
C GLY A 778 28.76 25.43 16.15
N PHE A 779 27.75 24.83 15.54
CA PHE A 779 27.86 23.90 14.42
C PHE A 779 26.51 23.77 13.72
N SER A 780 26.56 23.83 12.39
CA SER A 780 25.41 23.63 11.53
C SER A 780 25.84 22.77 10.35
N GLU A 781 25.10 21.70 10.09
CA GLU A 781 25.26 20.90 8.88
C GLU A 781 24.39 21.42 7.71
N GLU A 782 23.48 22.35 7.97
CA GLU A 782 22.52 22.82 6.98
C GLU A 782 23.16 23.84 6.05
N LEU A 783 23.17 23.53 4.76
CA LEU A 783 23.57 24.44 3.68
C LEU A 783 22.48 24.55 2.62
N ARG A 784 22.57 25.59 1.79
CA ARG A 784 21.86 25.63 0.50
C ARG A 784 22.68 24.84 -0.52
N ALA A 785 22.03 24.18 -1.47
CA ALA A 785 22.74 23.41 -2.49
C ALA A 785 23.72 24.28 -3.32
N SER A 786 23.45 25.57 -3.47
CA SER A 786 24.36 26.53 -4.12
C SER A 786 25.66 26.79 -3.36
N ASP A 787 25.68 26.51 -2.06
CA ASP A 787 26.83 26.71 -1.17
C ASP A 787 27.76 25.47 -1.13
N LEU A 788 27.39 24.38 -1.81
CA LEU A 788 28.24 23.22 -2.07
C LEU A 788 29.24 23.53 -3.20
N ASP A 789 30.10 24.53 -2.98
CA ASP A 789 30.97 25.15 -3.99
C ASP A 789 32.48 24.98 -3.72
N GLY A 790 32.83 24.15 -2.72
CA GLY A 790 34.21 23.97 -2.25
C GLY A 790 34.80 25.17 -1.50
N VAL A 791 34.00 26.21 -1.24
CA VAL A 791 34.38 27.41 -0.48
C VAL A 791 33.57 27.52 0.80
N SER A 792 32.25 27.44 0.69
CA SER A 792 31.31 27.55 1.81
C SER A 792 31.05 26.18 2.44
N GLY A 793 30.89 25.14 1.61
CA GLY A 793 30.82 23.73 2.00
C GLY A 793 31.75 22.85 1.13
N PRO A 794 31.59 21.51 1.20
CA PRO A 794 32.24 20.61 0.24
C PRO A 794 31.79 20.93 -1.21
N ASP A 795 32.60 20.58 -2.20
CA ASP A 795 32.23 20.76 -3.62
C ASP A 795 31.41 19.56 -4.10
N ILE A 796 30.54 19.75 -5.09
CA ILE A 796 29.79 18.65 -5.70
C ILE A 796 30.66 17.98 -6.75
N ASP A 797 30.76 16.64 -6.76
CA ASP A 797 31.46 15.91 -7.82
C ASP A 797 30.87 16.32 -9.18
N PRO A 798 31.69 16.80 -10.14
CA PRO A 798 31.24 17.13 -11.49
C PRO A 798 30.52 15.98 -12.24
N ALA A 799 30.65 14.74 -11.78
CA ALA A 799 29.92 13.57 -12.28
C ALA A 799 28.46 13.51 -11.81
N ASN A 800 28.09 14.20 -10.73
CA ASN A 800 26.71 14.32 -10.28
C ASN A 800 25.86 15.01 -11.39
N PRO A 801 24.79 14.36 -11.89
CA PRO A 801 23.99 14.90 -12.99
C PRO A 801 23.32 16.25 -12.68
N SER A 802 23.11 16.55 -11.41
CA SER A 802 22.42 17.74 -10.90
C SER A 802 23.36 18.85 -10.44
N ALA A 803 24.70 18.70 -10.54
CA ALA A 803 25.67 19.69 -10.07
C ALA A 803 25.43 21.12 -10.64
N ASN A 804 25.12 21.24 -11.94
CA ASN A 804 24.84 22.55 -12.55
C ASN A 804 23.51 23.15 -12.07
N ALA A 805 22.51 22.32 -11.76
CA ALA A 805 21.23 22.77 -11.24
C ALA A 805 21.36 23.20 -9.78
N ALA A 806 22.23 22.54 -9.00
CA ALA A 806 22.57 22.93 -7.63
C ALA A 806 23.25 24.31 -7.56
N ALA A 807 23.95 24.74 -8.61
CA ALA A 807 24.52 26.08 -8.67
C ALA A 807 23.53 27.19 -9.09
N ASP A 808 22.26 26.86 -9.39
CA ASP A 808 21.24 27.80 -9.88
C ASP A 808 20.05 27.88 -8.91
N ASP A 809 19.89 29.04 -8.27
CA ASP A 809 18.81 29.32 -7.31
C ASP A 809 17.41 29.24 -7.93
N ASN A 810 17.28 29.28 -9.26
CA ASN A 810 15.98 29.06 -9.93
C ASN A 810 15.70 27.56 -10.18
N GLN A 811 16.61 26.69 -9.77
CA GLN A 811 16.51 25.23 -9.82
C GLN A 811 16.76 24.66 -8.42
N LEU A 812 17.80 23.84 -8.24
CA LEU A 812 18.11 23.16 -6.99
C LEU A 812 18.85 24.03 -5.98
N GLY A 813 19.45 25.15 -6.39
CA GLY A 813 20.42 25.86 -5.54
C GLY A 813 19.89 26.31 -4.18
N ARG A 814 18.57 26.46 -4.07
CA ARG A 814 17.91 26.82 -2.83
C ARG A 814 17.56 25.66 -1.92
N LEU A 815 17.57 24.42 -2.41
CA LEU A 815 17.26 23.25 -1.58
C LEU A 815 18.19 23.20 -0.36
N LYS A 816 17.62 23.02 0.83
CA LYS A 816 18.38 22.73 2.05
C LYS A 816 18.94 21.32 2.00
N VAL A 817 20.23 21.21 2.27
CA VAL A 817 21.01 19.99 2.14
C VAL A 817 22.03 19.89 3.26
N SER A 818 22.47 18.67 3.56
CA SER A 818 23.51 18.41 4.56
C SER A 818 24.91 18.60 3.97
N SER A 819 25.79 19.26 4.72
CA SER A 819 27.25 19.32 4.45
C SER A 819 28.00 18.06 4.89
N GLU A 820 27.36 17.21 5.69
CA GLU A 820 27.98 16.05 6.36
C GLU A 820 27.54 14.71 5.74
N ALA A 821 26.77 14.74 4.65
CA ALA A 821 26.29 13.56 3.93
C ALA A 821 26.62 13.63 2.43
N GLY A 822 26.54 12.49 1.75
CA GLY A 822 26.69 12.40 0.29
C GLY A 822 28.09 12.13 -0.24
N ASN A 823 29.10 12.06 0.62
CA ASN A 823 30.46 11.60 0.26
C ASN A 823 30.53 10.08 0.37
N THR A 824 30.54 9.40 -0.78
CA THR A 824 30.44 7.94 -0.90
C THR A 824 31.77 7.26 -1.21
N ASP A 825 32.79 8.00 -1.66
CA ASP A 825 34.11 7.45 -2.00
C ASP A 825 35.27 7.93 -1.10
N ALA A 826 34.94 8.78 -0.12
CA ALA A 826 35.83 9.35 0.89
C ALA A 826 36.91 10.29 0.33
N ASP A 827 36.63 11.01 -0.76
CA ASP A 827 37.41 12.17 -1.18
C ASP A 827 36.90 13.49 -0.54
N ASN A 828 37.11 14.65 -1.16
CA ASN A 828 36.67 15.93 -0.59
C ASN A 828 35.35 16.45 -1.19
N ASP A 829 34.93 15.85 -2.30
CA ASP A 829 33.73 16.21 -3.03
C ASP A 829 32.57 15.34 -2.51
N ILE A 830 31.34 15.70 -2.84
CA ILE A 830 30.16 14.86 -2.57
C ILE A 830 29.59 14.33 -3.88
N GLU A 831 29.30 13.03 -3.92
CA GLU A 831 28.72 12.37 -5.10
C GLU A 831 27.20 12.53 -5.13
N GLU A 832 26.57 12.64 -3.96
CA GLU A 832 25.12 12.76 -3.79
C GLU A 832 24.76 14.03 -3.02
N ILE A 833 23.81 14.81 -3.55
CA ILE A 833 23.25 15.97 -2.86
C ILE A 833 22.17 15.46 -1.91
N SER A 834 22.43 15.55 -0.59
CA SER A 834 21.57 14.94 0.44
C SER A 834 20.63 15.97 1.05
N ALA A 835 19.34 15.92 0.70
CA ALA A 835 18.29 16.72 1.31
C ALA A 835 17.81 16.10 2.64
N PHE A 836 17.31 16.96 3.52
CA PHE A 836 16.69 16.55 4.77
C PHE A 836 15.29 15.97 4.53
N GLY A 837 15.04 14.82 5.15
CA GLY A 837 13.77 14.10 5.06
C GLY A 837 13.53 13.43 3.70
N ALA A 838 12.90 12.26 3.75
CA ALA A 838 12.44 11.57 2.55
C ALA A 838 11.04 12.06 2.11
N ARG A 839 10.46 13.02 2.86
CA ARG A 839 9.17 13.68 2.62
C ARG A 839 8.01 12.71 2.40
N SER A 840 8.05 11.60 3.14
CA SER A 840 7.23 10.40 2.94
C SER A 840 6.91 9.73 4.28
N PHE A 841 6.15 8.64 4.24
CA PHE A 841 6.20 7.65 5.31
C PHE A 841 6.69 6.33 4.72
N ALA A 842 7.37 5.53 5.54
CA ALA A 842 7.93 4.25 5.12
C ALA A 842 7.51 3.11 6.04
N ILE A 843 7.54 1.88 5.53
CA ILE A 843 7.33 0.66 6.29
C ILE A 843 8.56 -0.23 6.13
N TRP A 844 9.04 -0.72 7.26
CA TRP A 844 10.25 -1.52 7.40
C TRP A 844 9.92 -2.86 8.04
N ASP A 845 10.64 -3.92 7.65
CA ASP A 845 10.61 -5.17 8.39
C ASP A 845 11.47 -5.10 9.66
N GLU A 846 11.36 -6.12 10.52
CA GLU A 846 12.07 -6.14 11.79
C GLU A 846 13.59 -6.35 11.67
N GLU A 847 14.07 -6.59 10.45
CA GLU A 847 15.49 -6.67 10.08
C GLU A 847 16.02 -5.36 9.47
N GLY A 848 15.20 -4.29 9.45
CA GLY A 848 15.58 -2.96 8.97
C GLY A 848 15.56 -2.83 7.45
N ASN A 849 14.95 -3.75 6.71
CA ASN A 849 14.80 -3.62 5.26
C ASN A 849 13.57 -2.78 4.91
N LEU A 850 13.72 -1.85 3.96
CA LEU A 850 12.60 -1.09 3.40
C LEU A 850 11.65 -2.02 2.63
N VAL A 851 10.38 -1.99 3.02
CA VAL A 851 9.30 -2.78 2.40
C VAL A 851 8.39 -1.91 1.56
N PHE A 852 8.10 -0.68 2.02
CA PHE A 852 7.27 0.29 1.32
C PHE A 852 7.76 1.71 1.61
N ASP A 853 7.74 2.57 0.60
CA ASP A 853 7.88 4.02 0.73
C ASP A 853 6.71 4.68 -0.01
N SER A 854 6.12 5.73 0.56
CA SER A 854 5.00 6.44 -0.07
C SER A 854 5.41 7.25 -1.32
N GLY A 855 6.70 7.33 -1.66
CA GLY A 855 7.17 8.11 -2.80
C GLY A 855 6.78 9.58 -2.64
N ALA A 856 6.32 10.18 -3.73
CA ALA A 856 5.76 11.52 -3.78
C ALA A 856 4.24 11.56 -3.49
N ASP A 857 3.64 10.47 -2.98
CA ASP A 857 2.19 10.42 -2.79
C ASP A 857 1.70 11.56 -1.88
N LEU A 858 2.38 11.88 -0.76
CA LEU A 858 1.96 12.98 0.12
C LEU A 858 1.93 14.35 -0.60
N LEU A 859 2.97 14.68 -1.37
CA LEU A 859 3.01 15.90 -2.18
C LEU A 859 1.90 15.91 -3.25
N ARG A 860 1.70 14.79 -3.94
CA ARG A 860 0.64 14.67 -4.97
C ARG A 860 -0.77 14.76 -4.38
N VAL A 861 -1.00 14.15 -3.22
CA VAL A 861 -2.28 14.22 -2.49
C VAL A 861 -2.57 15.66 -2.07
N THR A 862 -1.62 16.30 -1.38
CA THR A 862 -1.79 17.66 -0.86
C THR A 862 -1.95 18.65 -2.01
N HIS A 863 -1.16 18.56 -3.07
CA HIS A 863 -1.31 19.40 -4.25
C HIS A 863 -2.65 19.21 -4.96
N ALA A 864 -3.11 17.96 -5.12
CA ALA A 864 -4.40 17.70 -5.78
C ALA A 864 -5.59 18.32 -5.04
N LEU A 865 -5.50 18.48 -3.71
CA LEU A 865 -6.59 19.00 -2.88
C LEU A 865 -6.42 20.48 -2.50
N LEU A 866 -5.18 20.96 -2.37
CA LEU A 866 -4.84 22.29 -1.87
C LEU A 866 -4.21 23.20 -2.95
N GLY A 867 -3.83 22.67 -4.12
CA GLY A 867 -3.13 23.40 -5.17
C GLY A 867 -1.75 23.87 -4.72
N ASN A 868 -1.43 25.15 -4.97
CA ASN A 868 -0.15 25.74 -4.56
C ASN A 868 -0.03 25.95 -3.05
N ASN A 869 -1.06 25.61 -2.26
CA ASN A 869 -0.97 25.60 -0.79
C ASN A 869 -0.28 24.35 -0.24
N ALA A 870 -0.01 23.33 -1.06
CA ALA A 870 0.89 22.24 -0.67
C ALA A 870 2.26 22.79 -0.25
N ASN A 871 2.97 22.07 0.62
CA ASN A 871 4.22 22.52 1.23
C ASN A 871 4.10 23.92 1.87
N ASP A 872 2.98 24.17 2.57
CA ASP A 872 2.67 25.45 3.21
C ASP A 872 2.78 26.67 2.27
N ARG A 873 1.92 26.74 1.25
CA ARG A 873 1.96 27.81 0.22
C ARG A 873 3.28 27.84 -0.54
N ASP A 874 3.82 26.65 -0.79
CA ASP A 874 5.11 26.42 -1.46
C ASP A 874 6.35 26.85 -0.65
N THR A 875 6.18 27.48 0.52
CA THR A 875 7.30 28.04 1.30
C THR A 875 8.22 26.99 1.94
N ARG A 876 7.85 25.71 1.86
CA ARG A 876 8.65 24.59 2.35
C ARG A 876 9.19 23.69 1.25
N SER A 877 8.99 24.02 -0.03
CA SER A 877 9.47 23.20 -1.15
C SER A 877 11.00 23.11 -1.20
N ASP A 878 11.71 24.21 -0.97
CA ASP A 878 13.17 24.23 -0.84
C ASP A 878 13.70 23.74 0.52
N ASP A 879 12.81 23.31 1.43
CA ASP A 879 13.13 22.85 2.79
C ASP A 879 12.78 21.36 2.99
N LYS A 880 11.78 21.00 3.81
CA LYS A 880 11.36 19.60 4.10
C LYS A 880 9.98 19.24 3.51
N GLY A 881 9.36 20.13 2.73
CA GLY A 881 8.12 19.90 1.99
C GLY A 881 6.86 19.87 2.85
N ALA A 882 6.17 18.73 2.87
CA ALA A 882 4.90 18.59 3.60
C ALA A 882 5.09 18.29 5.09
N GLU A 883 6.27 17.79 5.48
CA GLU A 883 6.70 17.46 6.85
C GLU A 883 5.78 16.43 7.53
N PRO A 884 5.86 15.15 7.12
CA PRO A 884 5.19 14.06 7.83
C PRO A 884 5.90 13.81 9.16
N GLU A 885 5.32 14.36 10.22
CA GLU A 885 5.87 14.44 11.58
C GLU A 885 5.15 13.42 12.49
N GLY A 886 3.86 13.66 12.76
CA GLY A 886 3.05 12.79 13.60
C GLY A 886 2.61 11.46 12.96
N LEU A 887 2.59 10.38 13.75
CA LEU A 887 2.14 9.05 13.30
C LEU A 887 1.35 8.32 14.39
N THR A 888 0.18 7.78 14.04
CA THR A 888 -0.48 6.77 14.86
C THR A 888 -1.11 5.64 14.04
N LEU A 889 -1.18 4.44 14.62
CA LEU A 889 -1.78 3.26 14.01
C LEU A 889 -3.05 2.87 14.75
N ILE A 890 -4.16 2.68 14.02
CA ILE A 890 -5.39 2.10 14.58
C ILE A 890 -5.72 0.79 13.88
N ALA A 891 -5.90 -0.26 14.66
CA ALA A 891 -6.52 -1.50 14.20
C ALA A 891 -8.05 -1.44 14.37
N SER A 892 -8.80 -1.64 13.27
CA SER A 892 -10.26 -1.71 13.29
C SER A 892 -10.78 -2.71 12.26
N LEU A 893 -11.70 -3.59 12.68
CA LEU A 893 -12.34 -4.62 11.83
C LEU A 893 -11.36 -5.49 11.02
N GLY A 894 -10.21 -5.82 11.61
CA GLY A 894 -9.18 -6.63 10.95
C GLY A 894 -8.35 -5.87 9.91
N ARG A 895 -8.43 -4.54 9.90
CA ARG A 895 -7.55 -3.65 9.14
C ARG A 895 -6.71 -2.80 10.07
N VAL A 896 -5.54 -2.37 9.60
CA VAL A 896 -4.63 -1.45 10.29
C VAL A 896 -4.49 -0.21 9.42
N TYR A 897 -4.80 0.97 9.97
CA TYR A 897 -4.65 2.24 9.29
C TYR A 897 -3.56 3.07 9.93
N ALA A 898 -2.73 3.69 9.09
CA ALA A 898 -1.79 4.72 9.49
C ALA A 898 -2.41 6.10 9.29
N PHE A 899 -2.31 6.93 10.32
CA PHE A 899 -2.69 8.33 10.30
C PHE A 899 -1.41 9.15 10.41
N ILE A 900 -1.10 9.89 9.35
CA ILE A 900 0.11 10.70 9.22
C ILE A 900 -0.27 12.17 9.37
N GLY A 901 0.21 12.82 10.43
CA GLY A 901 0.15 14.27 10.60
C GLY A 901 1.15 14.95 9.69
N LEU A 902 0.72 16.02 9.02
CA LEU A 902 1.61 16.85 8.20
C LEU A 902 1.78 18.19 8.91
N GLU A 903 2.88 18.41 9.61
CA GLU A 903 3.11 19.57 10.49
C GLU A 903 2.85 20.89 9.74
N ARG A 904 3.66 21.13 8.69
CA ARG A 904 3.69 22.39 7.96
C ARG A 904 2.52 22.57 7.02
N THR A 905 2.18 21.55 6.24
CA THR A 905 1.03 21.65 5.34
C THR A 905 -0.28 21.66 6.13
N GLY A 906 -0.30 21.03 7.29
CA GLY A 906 -1.48 20.76 8.10
C GLY A 906 -2.26 19.54 7.61
N GLY A 907 -3.15 19.04 8.45
CA GLY A 907 -4.06 17.95 8.12
C GLY A 907 -3.48 16.55 8.33
N ILE A 908 -4.31 15.54 8.04
CA ILE A 908 -4.02 14.13 8.33
C ILE A 908 -4.22 13.31 7.06
N ALA A 909 -3.17 12.60 6.64
CA ALA A 909 -3.25 11.62 5.57
C ALA A 909 -3.47 10.22 6.14
N VAL A 910 -4.44 9.48 5.59
CA VAL A 910 -4.85 8.17 6.07
C VAL A 910 -4.51 7.11 5.01
N TYR A 911 -3.82 6.06 5.43
CA TYR A 911 -3.46 4.91 4.60
C TYR A 911 -3.92 3.60 5.24
N ASP A 912 -4.44 2.67 4.44
CA ASP A 912 -4.54 1.26 4.87
C ASP A 912 -3.17 0.61 4.73
N VAL A 913 -2.61 0.17 5.85
CA VAL A 913 -1.32 -0.51 5.96
C VAL A 913 -1.49 -1.95 6.49
N THR A 914 -2.71 -2.50 6.43
CA THR A 914 -3.01 -3.87 6.88
C THR A 914 -2.02 -4.89 6.32
N SER A 915 -1.63 -4.72 5.05
CA SER A 915 -0.50 -5.42 4.46
C SER A 915 0.59 -4.39 4.11
N PRO A 916 1.85 -4.61 4.52
CA PRO A 916 2.97 -3.76 4.11
C PRO A 916 3.23 -3.82 2.60
N TYR A 917 2.75 -4.87 1.92
CA TYR A 917 2.87 -5.07 0.47
C TYR A 917 1.60 -4.65 -0.29
N GLY A 918 0.64 -4.00 0.35
CA GLY A 918 -0.66 -3.65 -0.24
C GLY A 918 -1.19 -2.31 0.22
N VAL A 919 -0.30 -1.34 0.46
CA VAL A 919 -0.61 -0.05 1.07
C VAL A 919 -1.51 0.79 0.15
N GLN A 920 -2.62 1.30 0.70
CA GLN A 920 -3.61 2.09 -0.04
C GLN A 920 -3.85 3.45 0.59
N PHE A 921 -3.82 4.51 -0.22
CA PHE A 921 -4.34 5.80 0.20
C PHE A 921 -5.84 5.73 0.46
N VAL A 922 -6.27 6.23 1.61
CA VAL A 922 -7.68 6.26 2.02
C VAL A 922 -8.25 7.66 1.89
N GLN A 923 -7.68 8.66 2.55
CA GLN A 923 -8.22 10.02 2.59
C GLN A 923 -7.13 11.00 3.04
N TYR A 924 -7.30 12.28 2.72
CA TYR A 924 -6.60 13.38 3.38
C TYR A 924 -7.63 14.41 3.83
N VAL A 925 -7.53 14.87 5.07
CA VAL A 925 -8.41 15.89 5.64
C VAL A 925 -7.60 17.08 6.12
N ASN A 926 -8.09 18.28 5.80
CA ASN A 926 -7.47 19.54 6.20
C ASN A 926 -8.57 20.62 6.23
N ASN A 927 -8.74 21.32 7.37
CA ASN A 927 -9.67 22.45 7.55
C ASN A 927 -8.95 23.81 7.63
N ARG A 928 -7.64 23.83 7.37
CA ARG A 928 -6.79 25.00 7.45
C ARG A 928 -7.20 26.04 6.41
N ASN A 929 -7.18 27.30 6.82
CA ASN A 929 -7.59 28.42 5.99
C ASN A 929 -6.40 29.28 5.56
N PHE A 930 -5.84 28.94 4.40
CA PHE A 930 -4.67 29.58 3.78
C PHE A 930 -4.89 31.04 3.31
N ALA A 931 -6.01 31.68 3.64
CA ALA A 931 -6.30 33.07 3.25
C ALA A 931 -5.54 34.13 4.09
N ALA A 932 -4.98 33.74 5.24
CA ALA A 932 -4.21 34.60 6.14
C ALA A 932 -2.76 34.13 6.26
N ASP A 933 -1.91 34.91 6.92
CA ASP A 933 -0.59 34.43 7.36
C ASP A 933 -0.73 33.49 8.56
N LEU A 934 0.31 32.69 8.85
CA LEU A 934 0.30 31.67 9.92
C LEU A 934 -0.21 32.22 11.25
N GLN A 935 0.19 33.44 11.61
CA GLN A 935 -0.19 34.08 12.87
C GLN A 935 -1.69 34.42 12.99
N ASN A 936 -2.40 34.54 11.87
CA ASN A 936 -3.83 34.88 11.83
C ASN A 936 -4.66 33.79 11.15
N GLU A 937 -4.05 32.63 10.90
CA GLU A 937 -4.70 31.51 10.26
C GLU A 937 -5.72 30.86 11.20
N THR A 938 -6.76 30.28 10.61
CA THR A 938 -7.82 29.58 11.32
C THR A 938 -7.89 28.13 10.86
N GLY A 939 -8.30 27.24 11.75
CA GLY A 939 -8.29 25.80 11.50
C GLY A 939 -7.16 25.13 12.28
N ASP A 940 -6.90 23.88 11.95
CA ASP A 940 -5.90 23.05 12.63
C ASP A 940 -4.55 23.20 11.89
N VAL A 941 -3.50 23.61 12.63
CA VAL A 941 -2.13 23.88 12.12
C VAL A 941 -1.11 23.25 13.06
N GLY A 942 -0.09 22.59 12.49
CA GLY A 942 0.95 21.83 13.21
C GLY A 942 0.47 20.53 13.86
N PRO A 943 -0.14 19.57 13.13
CA PRO A 943 -0.47 18.26 13.71
C PRO A 943 0.79 17.49 14.11
N GLU A 944 1.03 17.37 15.41
CA GLU A 944 2.25 16.79 15.99
C GLU A 944 1.92 15.49 16.76
N GLY A 945 1.30 15.61 17.94
CA GLY A 945 0.84 14.46 18.71
C GLY A 945 -0.46 13.85 18.18
N LEU A 946 -0.44 12.57 17.80
CA LEU A 946 -1.64 11.82 17.40
C LEU A 946 -1.85 10.58 18.28
N THR A 947 -3.08 10.35 18.73
CA THR A 947 -3.44 9.11 19.42
C THR A 947 -4.83 8.60 19.05
N GLY A 948 -4.97 7.29 18.97
CA GLY A 948 -6.21 6.59 18.66
C GLY A 948 -6.79 5.88 19.87
N PHE A 949 -8.12 5.89 20.03
CA PHE A 949 -8.78 5.10 21.06
C PHE A 949 -10.14 4.56 20.63
N LEU A 950 -10.64 3.57 21.37
CA LEU A 950 -11.99 3.03 21.20
C LEU A 950 -12.82 3.35 22.44
N LYS A 951 -14.06 3.81 22.23
CA LYS A 951 -15.04 4.00 23.30
C LYS A 951 -16.40 3.48 22.85
N GLU A 952 -16.97 2.57 23.64
CA GLU A 952 -18.26 1.92 23.34
C GLU A 952 -18.35 1.29 21.93
N GLY A 953 -17.21 0.84 21.39
CA GLY A 953 -17.12 0.24 20.05
C GLY A 953 -16.99 1.25 18.90
N VAL A 954 -16.96 2.55 19.18
CA VAL A 954 -16.66 3.63 18.24
C VAL A 954 -15.18 4.00 18.34
N GLY A 955 -14.51 4.18 17.21
CA GLY A 955 -13.13 4.65 17.18
C GLY A 955 -13.03 6.16 17.17
N TYR A 956 -11.96 6.69 17.75
CA TYR A 956 -11.67 8.12 17.76
C TYR A 956 -10.19 8.36 17.50
N ILE A 957 -9.88 9.48 16.87
CA ILE A 957 -8.52 10.01 16.69
C ILE A 957 -8.45 11.36 17.39
N VAL A 958 -7.47 11.53 18.25
CA VAL A 958 -7.13 12.83 18.87
C VAL A 958 -5.84 13.34 18.24
N VAL A 959 -5.82 14.63 17.94
CA VAL A 959 -4.68 15.33 17.35
C VAL A 959 -4.41 16.61 18.13
N GLY A 960 -3.20 16.73 18.69
CA GLY A 960 -2.62 17.98 19.14
C GLY A 960 -2.14 18.78 17.92
N ASN A 961 -2.51 20.05 17.84
CA ASN A 961 -2.13 20.94 16.76
C ASN A 961 -1.34 22.09 17.36
N GLU A 962 -0.02 21.96 17.44
CA GLU A 962 0.87 22.77 18.28
C GLU A 962 0.92 24.25 17.86
N VAL A 963 1.03 24.51 16.55
CA VAL A 963 1.00 25.87 16.00
C VAL A 963 -0.33 26.54 16.27
N SER A 964 -1.45 25.84 16.15
CA SER A 964 -2.77 26.45 16.42
C SER A 964 -3.18 26.41 17.91
N GLY A 965 -2.57 25.56 18.72
CA GLY A 965 -2.98 25.25 20.10
C GLY A 965 -4.34 24.54 20.21
N ASN A 966 -4.85 23.94 19.13
CA ASN A 966 -6.14 23.25 19.13
C ASN A 966 -5.96 21.75 19.30
N VAL A 967 -6.79 21.14 20.15
CA VAL A 967 -6.96 19.70 20.24
C VAL A 967 -8.19 19.32 19.43
N ARG A 968 -7.99 18.48 18.41
CA ARG A 968 -9.05 17.97 17.54
C ARG A 968 -9.35 16.53 17.92
N ILE A 969 -10.63 16.19 18.09
CA ILE A 969 -11.10 14.82 18.30
C ILE A 969 -12.03 14.46 17.15
N PHE A 970 -11.66 13.50 16.31
CA PHE A 970 -12.52 12.94 15.27
C PHE A 970 -13.19 11.68 15.77
N GLU A 971 -14.49 11.53 15.49
CA GLU A 971 -15.09 10.21 15.42
C GLU A 971 -14.61 9.52 14.14
N LEU A 972 -14.10 8.30 14.30
CA LEU A 972 -13.73 7.44 13.19
C LEU A 972 -14.96 6.63 12.81
N ASP A 973 -15.68 7.06 11.77
CA ASP A 973 -16.67 6.19 11.16
C ASP A 973 -15.92 4.98 10.58
N ALA A 974 -16.14 3.82 11.21
CA ALA A 974 -15.60 2.52 10.83
C ALA A 974 -16.67 1.65 10.15
N GLY A 975 -17.83 2.21 9.80
CA GLY A 975 -18.90 1.54 9.07
C GLY A 975 -19.79 0.66 9.94
N ASN A 976 -19.62 0.75 11.26
CA ASN A 976 -20.38 -0.02 12.23
C ASN A 976 -21.60 0.77 12.69
N SER A 977 -22.70 0.71 11.93
CA SER A 977 -23.99 0.66 12.61
C SER A 977 -24.09 -0.74 13.22
N VAL A 978 -23.66 -0.90 14.47
CA VAL A 978 -23.91 -2.14 15.22
C VAL A 978 -25.43 -2.23 15.41
N SER A 979 -26.10 -3.02 14.58
CA SER A 979 -27.42 -3.53 14.94
C SER A 979 -27.21 -4.74 15.83
N ASP A 980 -27.60 -4.59 17.10
CA ASP A 980 -27.72 -5.57 18.20
C ASP A 980 -27.56 -7.08 17.87
#